data_AF-A0A820T719-F1
#
_entry.id   AF-A0A820T719-F1
#
_cell.length_a   1.000
_cell.length_b   1.000
_cell.length_c   1.000
_cell.angle_alpha   90.00
_cell.angle_beta   90.00
_cell.angle_gamma   90.00
#
_symmetry.space_group_name_H-M   'P 1'
#
loop_
_entity.id
_entity.type
_entity.pdbx_description
1 polymer ?
#
loop_
_entity_poly.entity_id
_entity_poly.type
_entity_poly.pdbx_seq_one_letter_code
_entity_poly.pdbx_strand_id
1 'polypeptide(L)'
;MNLNNVEISLVFDLRLPCAMIEYTVIRGICKILSKQQSENDITVGDFEQRLWLKLNEKTIYGKKIIFKIFENDKLFEHYFNDLLCSFLNENNIQLTSNFVFKIICTNPTRSNKTRFQSLLTNWEEIIQIFRIFELGTSLIDENSLLKTCMRQFIVIDDQYRVDANNKNDLYTLILSKEGFVQLEPCNDEQHLKSNSNDNRDLFIENSLMNLLKKLQKPKYVRNVESPKQLITKYDLIYHGIRTLKNYVVDNLDRFSSHISLIRSITTLFDNQFSAKIIKQIYVEDDATNFDSCNLIHRFIERLTNIIETAENHIKADKTTIQRTILKLECELLKNWLIDHGNQYSDVLTVINHNDTDLWRYSSKIFLYINRRLDLIENIENYHGQIPVENGKFKKLEKFFTKLSDQSCKIQLLLVNHLHTNLILPINENDFENILRKDYRFFERNMHEVNEHLGNERHHVRLIGLITWLKYYTQIYAFVLHNDSHEDIMSNIDRFLARDESIFGATLKLFILKQLVHMSKNVTLTDVRDLFVHRNVVWLRPLITRIEPLATNRDLILPLPLFEGHNEYLNINETLNNFDNIDKVRTLIKNCRTNQELAYGFYLWFIQYYCRYLTPNIQKDQRFIQVFSVDLKQLLIDSFEPIGFNLLASLCCNFSDGSYFYLQPNMSKKAFYCRLIALNIVVLCLSTKTCPKTTYFGTLLLIKINICLKTILITFNLYV
;
A
#
# COMPACT_ATOMS: atom_id res chain seq x y z
N MET A 1 -32.79 68.07 -8.75
CA MET A 1 -32.71 66.83 -9.53
C MET A 1 -31.42 66.86 -10.34
N ASN A 2 -30.36 66.20 -9.86
CA ASN A 2 -29.07 66.08 -10.55
C ASN A 2 -28.82 64.59 -10.83
N LEU A 3 -29.05 64.19 -12.08
CA LEU A 3 -28.59 62.93 -12.67
C LEU A 3 -27.46 63.30 -13.62
N ASN A 4 -26.21 63.26 -13.15
CA ASN A 4 -25.00 63.30 -13.99
C ASN A 4 -23.75 63.04 -13.13
N ASN A 5 -23.71 61.89 -12.47
CA ASN A 5 -22.46 61.28 -12.01
C ASN A 5 -22.76 59.79 -11.85
N VAL A 6 -22.60 59.04 -12.95
CA VAL A 6 -22.39 57.59 -12.84
C VAL A 6 -20.98 57.45 -12.30
N GLU A 7 -20.84 57.07 -11.04
CA GLU A 7 -19.57 56.61 -10.47
C GLU A 7 -19.18 55.34 -11.24
N ILE A 8 -18.38 55.52 -12.29
CA ILE A 8 -17.69 54.40 -12.94
C ILE A 8 -16.57 54.03 -11.98
N SER A 9 -16.76 52.92 -11.25
CA SER A 9 -15.65 52.28 -10.57
C SER A 9 -14.57 51.99 -11.63
N LEU A 10 -13.42 52.65 -11.50
CA LEU A 10 -12.26 52.42 -12.35
C LEU A 10 -11.79 50.98 -12.12
N VAL A 11 -12.30 50.06 -12.93
CA VAL A 11 -11.70 48.74 -13.07
C VAL A 11 -10.46 48.94 -13.94
N PHE A 12 -9.30 48.92 -13.28
CA PHE A 12 -8.01 49.04 -13.93
C PHE A 12 -7.89 48.01 -15.07
N ASP A 13 -7.33 48.45 -16.21
CA ASP A 13 -6.91 47.65 -17.37
C ASP A 13 -7.99 47.14 -18.37
N LEU A 14 -9.14 47.82 -18.47
CA LEU A 14 -10.10 47.62 -19.58
C LEU A 14 -9.68 48.40 -20.84
N ARG A 15 -9.75 47.76 -22.01
CA ARG A 15 -9.23 48.24 -23.30
C ARG A 15 -10.32 48.62 -24.29
N LEU A 16 -11.55 48.15 -24.12
CA LEU A 16 -12.71 48.42 -24.96
C LEU A 16 -13.83 49.15 -24.19
N PRO A 17 -14.57 50.05 -24.86
CA PRO A 17 -15.73 50.70 -24.26
C PRO A 17 -16.82 49.66 -23.94
N CYS A 18 -17.56 49.84 -22.84
CA CYS A 18 -18.68 48.98 -22.43
C CYS A 18 -18.34 47.51 -22.12
N ALA A 19 -17.05 47.16 -21.92
CA ALA A 19 -16.63 45.78 -21.69
C ALA A 19 -17.31 45.11 -20.48
N MET A 20 -17.58 45.86 -19.40
CA MET A 20 -18.32 45.35 -18.24
C MET A 20 -19.76 44.97 -18.58
N ILE A 21 -20.43 45.78 -19.38
CA ILE A 21 -21.81 45.51 -19.78
C ILE A 21 -21.83 44.28 -20.69
N GLU A 22 -20.86 44.16 -21.62
CA GLU A 22 -20.71 42.97 -22.46
C GLU A 22 -20.47 41.71 -21.63
N TYR A 23 -19.59 41.79 -20.62
CA TYR A 23 -19.35 40.68 -19.70
C TYR A 23 -20.64 40.25 -18.98
N THR A 24 -21.46 41.19 -18.52
CA THR A 24 -22.75 40.86 -17.88
C THR A 24 -23.74 40.19 -18.85
N VAL A 25 -23.73 40.59 -20.12
CA VAL A 25 -24.53 39.95 -21.16
C VAL A 25 -24.09 38.51 -21.37
N ILE A 26 -22.79 38.27 -21.53
CA ILE A 26 -22.22 36.93 -21.71
C ILE A 26 -22.54 36.03 -20.51
N ARG A 27 -22.36 36.54 -19.28
CA ARG A 27 -22.70 35.83 -18.04
C ARG A 27 -24.19 35.47 -17.99
N GLY A 28 -25.07 36.38 -18.42
CA GLY A 28 -26.50 36.14 -18.53
C GLY A 28 -26.83 35.03 -19.51
N ILE A 29 -26.14 34.98 -20.66
CA ILE A 29 -26.27 33.89 -21.64
C ILE A 29 -25.84 32.55 -21.03
N CYS A 30 -24.67 32.51 -20.40
CA CYS A 30 -24.12 31.31 -19.78
C CYS A 30 -25.03 30.75 -18.67
N LYS A 31 -25.53 31.59 -17.77
CA LYS A 31 -26.45 31.15 -16.69
C LYS A 31 -27.72 30.49 -17.24
N ILE A 32 -28.29 31.02 -18.31
CA ILE A 32 -29.48 30.45 -18.94
C ILE A 32 -29.15 29.08 -19.56
N LEU A 33 -28.03 28.98 -20.27
CA LEU A 33 -27.63 27.73 -20.93
C LEU A 33 -27.22 26.64 -19.93
N SER A 34 -26.49 26.99 -18.86
CA SER A 34 -26.11 26.04 -17.82
C SER A 34 -27.32 25.49 -17.05
N LYS A 35 -28.36 26.31 -16.82
CA LYS A 35 -29.62 25.84 -16.22
C LYS A 35 -30.31 24.82 -17.10
N GLN A 36 -30.42 25.11 -18.40
CA GLN A 36 -31.01 24.20 -19.38
C GLN A 36 -30.22 22.89 -19.52
N GLN A 37 -28.89 22.94 -19.39
CA GLN A 37 -28.05 21.74 -19.40
C GLN A 37 -28.24 20.89 -18.13
N SER A 38 -28.39 21.51 -16.95
CA SER A 38 -28.65 20.79 -15.69
C SER A 38 -30.03 20.13 -15.64
N GLU A 39 -30.99 20.64 -16.41
CA GLU A 39 -32.33 20.09 -16.56
C GLU A 39 -32.39 19.00 -17.66
N ASN A 40 -31.23 18.59 -18.24
CA ASN A 40 -31.06 17.65 -19.36
C ASN A 40 -31.73 18.09 -20.69
N ASP A 41 -32.10 19.36 -20.84
CA ASP A 41 -32.79 19.86 -22.05
C ASP A 41 -31.87 20.03 -23.27
N ILE A 42 -30.54 19.96 -23.09
CA ILE A 42 -29.54 20.34 -24.11
C ILE A 42 -28.27 19.48 -23.97
N THR A 43 -27.74 18.94 -25.08
CA THR A 43 -26.44 18.23 -25.09
C THR A 43 -25.24 19.21 -25.10
N VAL A 44 -24.03 18.75 -24.80
CA VAL A 44 -22.81 19.60 -24.83
C VAL A 44 -22.59 20.25 -26.21
N GLY A 45 -22.87 19.54 -27.31
CA GLY A 45 -22.77 20.09 -28.66
C GLY A 45 -23.84 21.15 -28.97
N ASP A 46 -25.04 21.01 -28.41
CA ASP A 46 -26.12 22.00 -28.55
C ASP A 46 -25.86 23.27 -27.72
N PHE A 47 -25.12 23.16 -26.62
CA PHE A 47 -24.70 24.30 -25.80
C PHE A 47 -23.84 25.27 -26.62
N GLU A 48 -22.86 24.74 -27.37
CA GLU A 48 -21.94 25.54 -28.18
C GLU A 48 -22.68 26.31 -29.28
N GLN A 49 -23.56 25.64 -30.02
CA GLN A 49 -24.33 26.28 -31.08
C GLN A 49 -25.26 27.38 -30.54
N ARG A 50 -25.93 27.11 -29.40
CA ARG A 50 -26.83 28.08 -28.75
C ARG A 50 -26.09 29.26 -28.12
N LEU A 51 -24.87 29.06 -27.63
CA LEU A 51 -24.00 30.13 -27.12
C LEU A 51 -23.73 31.16 -28.22
N TRP A 52 -23.33 30.73 -29.41
CA TRP A 52 -23.03 31.63 -30.52
C TRP A 52 -24.27 32.34 -31.06
N LEU A 53 -25.40 31.64 -31.15
CA LEU A 53 -26.67 32.25 -31.57
C LEU A 53 -27.06 33.39 -30.60
N LYS A 54 -27.09 33.11 -29.30
CA LYS A 54 -27.43 34.12 -28.28
C LYS A 54 -26.42 35.25 -28.18
N LEU A 55 -25.12 34.97 -28.37
CA LEU A 55 -24.08 36.00 -28.38
C LEU A 55 -24.28 36.96 -29.55
N ASN A 56 -24.55 36.43 -30.75
CA ASN A 56 -24.81 37.23 -31.94
C ASN A 56 -26.05 38.13 -31.83
N GLU A 57 -27.04 37.72 -31.02
CA GLU A 57 -28.27 38.47 -30.77
C GLU A 57 -28.11 39.55 -29.71
N LYS A 58 -27.34 39.29 -28.65
CA LYS A 58 -27.33 40.12 -27.44
C LYS A 58 -26.06 40.95 -27.23
N THR A 59 -24.98 40.69 -27.98
CA THR A 59 -23.72 41.45 -27.86
C THR A 59 -23.92 42.94 -28.10
N ILE A 60 -23.28 43.76 -27.27
CA ILE A 60 -23.37 45.23 -27.29
C ILE A 60 -22.59 45.81 -28.46
N TYR A 61 -21.54 45.10 -28.90
CA TYR A 61 -20.75 45.49 -30.06
C TYR A 61 -21.46 45.21 -31.39
N GLY A 62 -22.56 44.44 -31.37
CA GLY A 62 -23.33 44.06 -32.54
C GLY A 62 -22.67 42.98 -33.41
N LYS A 63 -23.50 42.22 -34.13
CA LYS A 63 -23.11 41.02 -34.90
C LYS A 63 -21.94 41.22 -35.88
N LYS A 64 -21.83 42.39 -36.51
CA LYS A 64 -20.76 42.66 -37.49
C LYS A 64 -19.40 42.91 -36.83
N ILE A 65 -19.38 43.54 -35.66
CA ILE A 65 -18.12 43.86 -34.95
C ILE A 65 -17.62 42.62 -34.22
N ILE A 66 -18.51 41.86 -33.56
CA ILE A 66 -18.12 40.64 -32.87
C ILE A 66 -17.49 39.61 -33.83
N PHE A 67 -18.02 39.50 -35.06
CA PHE A 67 -17.44 38.64 -36.09
C PHE A 67 -16.01 39.09 -36.47
N LYS A 68 -15.81 40.40 -36.67
CA LYS A 68 -14.48 40.98 -36.94
C LYS A 68 -13.51 40.81 -35.77
N ILE A 69 -13.99 40.85 -34.52
CA ILE A 69 -13.17 40.61 -33.33
C ILE A 69 -12.62 39.19 -33.37
N PHE A 70 -13.44 38.17 -33.67
CA PHE A 70 -12.97 36.78 -33.72
C PHE A 70 -12.08 36.44 -34.92
N GLU A 71 -12.18 37.20 -36.01
CA GLU A 71 -11.31 37.05 -37.20
C GLU A 71 -9.97 37.79 -37.10
N ASN A 72 -9.83 38.75 -36.18
CA ASN A 72 -8.64 39.57 -36.03
C ASN A 72 -7.99 39.36 -34.66
N ASP A 73 -6.81 38.74 -34.64
CA ASP A 73 -6.10 38.39 -33.40
C ASP A 73 -5.84 39.57 -32.47
N LYS A 74 -5.55 40.77 -33.01
CA LYS A 74 -5.30 41.96 -32.19
C LYS A 74 -6.57 42.45 -31.52
N LEU A 75 -7.68 42.47 -32.25
CA LEU A 75 -8.97 42.87 -31.69
C LEU A 75 -9.48 41.84 -30.68
N PHE A 76 -9.27 40.55 -30.96
CA PHE A 76 -9.57 39.47 -30.03
C PHE A 76 -8.75 39.60 -28.74
N GLU A 77 -7.46 39.93 -28.82
CA GLU A 77 -6.61 40.12 -27.63
C GLU A 77 -7.16 41.21 -26.70
N HIS A 78 -7.55 42.36 -27.25
CA HIS A 78 -8.16 43.43 -26.47
C HIS A 78 -9.51 43.03 -25.87
N TYR A 79 -10.39 42.42 -26.68
CA TYR A 79 -11.71 41.97 -26.23
C TYR A 79 -11.62 40.90 -25.14
N PHE A 80 -10.74 39.92 -25.32
CA PHE A 80 -10.60 38.80 -24.40
C PHE A 80 -9.90 39.22 -23.10
N ASN A 81 -8.92 40.14 -23.15
CA ASN A 81 -8.30 40.71 -21.96
C ASN A 81 -9.33 41.32 -21.01
N ASP A 82 -10.27 42.11 -21.53
CA ASP A 82 -11.26 42.80 -20.71
C ASP A 82 -12.27 41.84 -20.06
N LEU A 83 -12.64 40.78 -20.78
CA LEU A 83 -13.45 39.70 -20.24
C LEU A 83 -12.71 38.93 -19.17
N LEU A 84 -11.42 38.67 -19.35
CA LEU A 84 -10.58 38.03 -18.34
C LEU A 84 -10.45 38.89 -17.08
N CYS A 85 -10.19 40.20 -17.21
CA CYS A 85 -10.13 41.12 -16.06
C CYS A 85 -11.44 41.06 -15.26
N SER A 86 -12.59 41.08 -15.96
CA SER A 86 -13.90 41.01 -15.33
C SER A 86 -14.14 39.65 -14.65
N PHE A 87 -13.73 38.56 -15.31
CA PHE A 87 -13.84 37.19 -14.80
C PHE A 87 -12.96 36.94 -13.56
N LEU A 88 -11.72 37.42 -13.56
CA LEU A 88 -10.79 37.24 -12.44
C LEU A 88 -11.27 38.02 -11.21
N ASN A 89 -11.77 39.24 -11.40
CA ASN A 89 -12.35 40.06 -10.34
C ASN A 89 -13.60 39.41 -9.74
N GLU A 90 -14.52 38.87 -10.57
CA GLU A 90 -15.72 38.19 -10.05
C GLU A 90 -15.37 36.96 -9.20
N ASN A 91 -14.34 36.20 -9.60
CA ASN A 91 -13.94 34.96 -8.94
C ASN A 91 -12.88 35.13 -7.85
N ASN A 92 -12.47 36.38 -7.55
CA ASN A 92 -11.42 36.73 -6.60
C ASN A 92 -10.08 36.01 -6.85
N ILE A 93 -9.65 35.94 -8.12
CA ILE A 93 -8.37 35.33 -8.52
C ILE A 93 -7.32 36.44 -8.69
N GLN A 94 -6.18 36.32 -8.02
CA GLN A 94 -5.12 37.35 -7.96
C GLN A 94 -4.09 37.30 -9.10
N LEU A 95 -4.22 36.38 -10.06
CA LEU A 95 -3.34 36.30 -11.23
C LEU A 95 -3.52 37.49 -12.17
N THR A 96 -2.47 37.89 -12.90
CA THR A 96 -2.64 38.92 -13.93
C THR A 96 -3.46 38.41 -15.13
N SER A 97 -4.23 39.31 -15.74
CA SER A 97 -4.97 39.06 -16.98
C SER A 97 -4.07 38.55 -18.10
N ASN A 98 -2.85 39.08 -18.21
CA ASN A 98 -1.85 38.66 -19.19
C ASN A 98 -1.38 37.21 -18.95
N PHE A 99 -1.14 36.81 -17.69
CA PHE A 99 -0.79 35.42 -17.38
C PHE A 99 -1.88 34.47 -17.87
N VAL A 100 -3.13 34.75 -17.49
CA VAL A 100 -4.30 33.94 -17.83
C VAL A 100 -4.54 33.91 -19.34
N PHE A 101 -4.42 35.07 -20.00
CA PHE A 101 -4.52 35.19 -21.45
C PHE A 101 -3.51 34.28 -22.14
N LYS A 102 -2.25 34.32 -21.71
CA LYS A 102 -1.20 33.48 -22.29
C LYS A 102 -1.43 31.99 -22.02
N ILE A 103 -1.90 31.59 -20.83
CA ILE A 103 -2.22 30.18 -20.57
C ILE A 103 -3.31 29.65 -21.50
N ILE A 104 -4.36 30.42 -21.78
CA ILE A 104 -5.47 29.99 -22.64
C ILE A 104 -5.14 30.11 -24.14
N CYS A 105 -4.46 31.18 -24.55
CA CYS A 105 -4.33 31.56 -25.96
C CYS A 105 -3.03 31.10 -26.64
N THR A 106 -2.07 30.51 -25.91
CA THR A 106 -0.77 30.14 -26.50
C THR A 106 -0.84 28.88 -27.35
N ASN A 107 -1.88 28.04 -27.21
CA ASN A 107 -2.09 26.88 -28.07
C ASN A 107 -2.47 27.33 -29.50
N PRO A 108 -1.61 27.11 -30.53
CA PRO A 108 -1.86 27.58 -31.89
C PRO A 108 -2.90 26.77 -32.65
N THR A 109 -3.23 25.56 -32.19
CA THR A 109 -4.23 24.69 -32.84
C THR A 109 -5.67 25.15 -32.60
N ARG A 110 -5.89 26.09 -31.67
CA ARG A 110 -7.21 26.60 -31.31
C ARG A 110 -7.50 27.93 -31.99
N SER A 111 -8.63 28.00 -32.68
CA SER A 111 -9.21 29.26 -33.16
C SER A 111 -9.59 30.19 -32.00
N ASN A 112 -9.70 31.50 -32.26
CA ASN A 112 -10.17 32.48 -31.27
C ASN A 112 -11.58 32.15 -30.74
N LYS A 113 -12.45 31.58 -31.57
CA LYS A 113 -13.77 31.09 -31.15
C LYS A 113 -13.66 29.96 -30.13
N THR A 114 -12.81 28.97 -30.38
CA THR A 114 -12.58 27.86 -29.44
C THR A 114 -11.90 28.31 -28.14
N ARG A 115 -10.99 29.28 -28.20
CA ARG A 115 -10.35 29.89 -27.00
C ARG A 115 -11.36 30.63 -26.12
N PHE A 116 -12.30 31.33 -26.74
CA PHE A 116 -13.39 32.00 -26.03
C PHE A 116 -14.39 31.00 -25.44
N GLN A 117 -14.76 29.97 -26.19
CA GLN A 117 -15.66 28.90 -25.71
C GLN A 117 -15.11 28.18 -24.49
N SER A 118 -13.80 27.87 -24.47
CA SER A 118 -13.22 27.08 -23.38
C SER A 118 -13.44 27.73 -22.01
N LEU A 119 -13.32 29.07 -21.92
CA LEU A 119 -13.60 29.85 -20.71
C LEU A 119 -15.05 29.68 -20.20
N LEU A 120 -16.00 29.43 -21.10
CA LEU A 120 -17.43 29.50 -20.83
C LEU A 120 -18.09 28.14 -20.61
N THR A 121 -17.59 27.07 -21.26
CA THR A 121 -18.18 25.73 -21.18
C THR A 121 -17.71 24.96 -19.93
N ASN A 122 -16.45 25.12 -19.50
CA ASN A 122 -15.85 24.44 -18.34
C ASN A 122 -15.28 25.43 -17.31
N TRP A 123 -16.05 26.47 -17.00
CA TRP A 123 -15.60 27.59 -16.17
C TRP A 123 -15.14 27.16 -14.76
N GLU A 124 -15.77 26.15 -14.14
CA GLU A 124 -15.37 25.64 -12.81
C GLU A 124 -13.98 25.00 -12.81
N GLU A 125 -13.69 24.18 -13.81
CA GLU A 125 -12.41 23.47 -13.93
C GLU A 125 -11.27 24.45 -14.29
N ILE A 126 -11.57 25.45 -15.12
CA ILE A 126 -10.65 26.54 -15.45
C ILE A 126 -10.35 27.43 -14.23
N ILE A 127 -11.36 27.76 -13.41
CA ILE A 127 -11.13 28.45 -12.13
C ILE A 127 -10.20 27.63 -11.26
N GLN A 128 -10.41 26.31 -11.19
CA GLN A 128 -9.57 25.42 -10.41
C GLN A 128 -8.12 25.45 -10.92
N ILE A 129 -7.91 25.43 -12.24
CA ILE A 129 -6.57 25.59 -12.86
C ILE A 129 -5.94 26.92 -12.46
N PHE A 130 -6.67 28.02 -12.53
CA PHE A 130 -6.14 29.33 -12.14
C PHE A 130 -5.82 29.40 -10.65
N ARG A 131 -6.64 28.81 -9.78
CA ARG A 131 -6.33 28.69 -8.35
C ARG A 131 -5.07 27.86 -8.09
N ILE A 132 -4.83 26.80 -8.87
CA ILE A 132 -3.59 26.02 -8.80
C ILE A 132 -2.38 26.89 -9.15
N PHE A 133 -2.46 27.69 -10.23
CA PHE A 133 -1.39 28.61 -10.61
C PHE A 133 -1.19 29.73 -9.58
N GLU A 134 -2.26 30.28 -9.01
CA GLU A 134 -2.22 31.28 -7.93
C GLU A 134 -1.52 30.73 -6.66
N LEU A 135 -1.83 29.50 -6.27
CA LEU A 135 -1.10 28.82 -5.20
C LEU A 135 0.39 28.67 -5.56
N GLY A 136 0.70 28.39 -6.83
CA GLY A 136 2.05 28.38 -7.37
C GLY A 136 2.75 29.74 -7.31
N THR A 137 2.05 30.84 -7.61
CA THR A 137 2.64 32.19 -7.59
C THR A 137 3.00 32.67 -6.20
N SER A 138 2.32 32.14 -5.18
CA SER A 138 2.67 32.37 -3.78
C SER A 138 4.06 31.82 -3.36
N LEU A 139 4.71 31.04 -4.23
CA LEU A 139 6.05 30.44 -4.03
C LEU A 139 7.03 30.80 -5.15
N ILE A 140 6.53 31.05 -6.37
CA ILE A 140 7.30 31.35 -7.57
C ILE A 140 6.81 32.69 -8.12
N ASP A 141 7.71 33.63 -8.40
CA ASP A 141 7.35 34.87 -9.09
C ASP A 141 6.55 34.59 -10.39
N GLU A 142 5.44 35.30 -10.58
CA GLU A 142 4.51 35.07 -11.69
C GLU A 142 5.19 35.20 -13.06
N ASN A 143 6.09 36.17 -13.23
CA ASN A 143 6.82 36.34 -14.49
C ASN A 143 7.76 35.16 -14.75
N SER A 144 8.39 34.62 -13.71
CA SER A 144 9.20 33.40 -13.81
C SER A 144 8.34 32.21 -14.22
N LEU A 145 7.17 32.05 -13.62
CA LEU A 145 6.24 30.96 -13.91
C LEU A 145 5.72 31.05 -15.36
N LEU A 146 5.33 32.25 -15.79
CA LEU A 146 4.90 32.54 -17.15
C LEU A 146 5.98 32.20 -18.17
N LYS A 147 7.23 32.64 -17.94
CA LYS A 147 8.37 32.30 -18.79
C LYS A 147 8.57 30.80 -18.95
N THR A 148 8.30 30.02 -17.90
CA THR A 148 8.39 28.55 -17.98
C THR A 148 7.26 27.94 -18.80
N CYS A 149 6.03 28.40 -18.60
CA CYS A 149 4.90 27.96 -19.41
C CYS A 149 5.12 28.32 -20.89
N MET A 150 5.75 29.46 -21.21
CA MET A 150 6.04 29.81 -22.60
C MET A 150 7.22 29.01 -23.19
N ARG A 151 8.26 28.71 -22.40
CA ARG A 151 9.45 27.94 -22.84
C ARG A 151 9.16 26.47 -23.13
N GLN A 152 8.00 25.96 -22.72
CA GLN A 152 7.61 24.59 -22.99
C GLN A 152 7.25 24.34 -24.46
N PHE A 153 7.13 25.38 -25.30
CA PHE A 153 6.65 25.22 -26.67
C PHE A 153 7.78 25.44 -27.69
N ILE A 154 7.97 24.48 -28.60
CA ILE A 154 8.87 24.58 -29.75
C ILE A 154 8.05 24.38 -31.03
N VAL A 155 7.97 25.44 -31.84
CA VAL A 155 7.44 25.35 -33.22
C VAL A 155 8.58 24.88 -34.11
N ILE A 156 8.41 23.76 -34.80
CA ILE A 156 9.34 23.33 -35.84
C ILE A 156 8.70 23.64 -37.18
N ASP A 157 9.24 24.63 -37.90
CA ASP A 157 9.10 24.67 -39.36
C ASP A 157 9.97 23.57 -39.97
N ASP A 158 9.52 22.97 -41.07
CA ASP A 158 10.01 21.74 -41.75
C ASP A 158 11.54 21.61 -42.00
N GLN A 159 12.37 22.57 -41.57
CA GLN A 159 13.83 22.60 -41.76
C GLN A 159 14.65 22.49 -40.47
N TYR A 160 14.05 22.57 -39.28
CA TYR A 160 14.79 22.42 -38.03
C TYR A 160 14.70 21.00 -37.47
N ARG A 161 15.78 20.23 -37.64
CA ARG A 161 16.06 19.15 -36.69
C ARG A 161 16.17 19.80 -35.31
N VAL A 162 15.33 19.39 -34.37
CA VAL A 162 15.56 19.73 -32.95
C VAL A 162 16.96 19.22 -32.63
N ASP A 163 17.87 20.12 -32.29
CA ASP A 163 19.13 19.74 -31.69
C ASP A 163 18.80 19.01 -30.38
N ALA A 164 18.75 17.68 -30.45
CA ALA A 164 18.49 16.76 -29.34
C ALA A 164 19.54 16.86 -28.22
N ASN A 165 20.51 17.76 -28.35
CA ASN A 165 21.56 18.05 -27.37
C ASN A 165 21.22 19.17 -26.38
N ASN A 166 20.08 19.88 -26.54
CA ASN A 166 19.63 20.80 -25.50
C ASN A 166 18.94 20.00 -24.39
N LYS A 167 19.71 19.58 -23.38
CA LYS A 167 19.20 19.07 -22.11
C LYS A 167 18.24 20.09 -21.51
N ASN A 168 16.94 19.90 -21.74
CA ASN A 168 15.92 20.78 -21.22
C ASN A 168 15.37 20.18 -19.92
N ASP A 169 15.44 20.95 -18.83
CA ASP A 169 14.92 20.54 -17.53
C ASP A 169 13.38 20.47 -17.50
N LEU A 170 12.68 20.81 -18.58
CA LEU A 170 11.23 21.00 -18.63
C LEU A 170 10.58 20.06 -19.64
N TYR A 171 9.32 19.71 -19.39
CA TYR A 171 8.49 19.04 -20.39
C TYR A 171 8.29 19.99 -21.56
N THR A 172 8.51 19.49 -22.77
CA THR A 172 8.48 20.31 -23.99
C THR A 172 7.43 19.76 -24.94
N LEU A 173 6.60 20.64 -25.52
CA LEU A 173 5.66 20.36 -26.59
C LEU A 173 6.29 20.76 -27.92
N ILE A 174 6.34 19.82 -28.85
CA ILE A 174 6.70 20.03 -30.23
C ILE A 174 5.42 19.99 -31.06
N LEU A 175 5.16 21.03 -31.84
CA LEU A 175 4.11 21.01 -32.83
C LEU A 175 4.64 20.39 -34.14
N SER A 176 4.08 19.26 -34.55
CA SER A 176 4.31 18.63 -35.85
C SER A 176 3.08 18.77 -36.75
N LYS A 177 3.22 18.50 -38.07
CA LYS A 177 2.08 18.49 -39.00
C LYS A 177 0.98 17.48 -38.63
N GLU A 178 1.32 16.45 -37.86
CA GLU A 178 0.40 15.39 -37.43
C GLU A 178 -0.18 15.61 -36.03
N GLY A 179 0.23 16.67 -35.31
CA GLY A 179 -0.23 16.97 -33.95
C GLY A 179 0.90 17.35 -32.99
N PHE A 180 0.56 17.43 -31.70
CA PHE A 180 1.52 17.71 -30.64
C PHE A 180 2.26 16.45 -30.20
N VAL A 181 3.57 16.56 -30.08
CA VAL A 181 4.45 15.57 -29.48
C VAL A 181 4.99 16.12 -28.17
N GLN A 182 4.78 15.42 -27.06
CA GLN A 182 5.37 15.77 -25.77
C GLN A 182 6.72 15.06 -25.59
N LEU A 183 7.75 15.84 -25.28
CA LEU A 183 9.06 15.36 -24.85
C LEU A 183 9.21 15.47 -23.33
N GLU A 184 9.64 14.37 -22.73
CA GLU A 184 10.01 14.32 -21.32
C GLU A 184 11.41 14.91 -21.09
N PRO A 185 11.66 15.51 -19.93
CA PRO A 185 12.96 16.09 -19.62
C PRO A 185 14.02 15.02 -19.34
N CYS A 186 15.18 15.12 -19.99
CA CYS A 186 16.38 14.27 -19.80
C CYS A 186 16.23 12.76 -20.06
N ASN A 187 15.50 12.33 -21.09
CA ASN A 187 15.55 10.93 -21.54
C ASN A 187 16.46 10.78 -22.78
N ASP A 188 17.55 10.02 -22.63
CA ASP A 188 18.42 9.59 -23.75
C ASP A 188 17.70 8.56 -24.66
N GLU A 189 16.64 7.91 -24.16
CA GLU A 189 15.76 7.03 -24.95
C GLU A 189 14.39 7.70 -25.17
N GLN A 190 14.12 8.01 -26.44
CA GLN A 190 12.94 8.73 -26.91
C GLN A 190 11.66 7.88 -26.78
N HIS A 191 11.06 7.86 -25.60
CA HIS A 191 9.65 7.47 -25.47
C HIS A 191 8.77 8.64 -25.96
N LEU A 192 8.60 8.73 -27.28
CA LEU A 192 7.58 9.57 -27.91
C LEU A 192 6.21 9.07 -27.43
N LYS A 193 5.52 9.82 -26.56
CA LYS A 193 4.11 9.57 -26.31
C LYS A 193 3.35 9.92 -27.59
N SER A 194 2.80 8.91 -28.26
CA SER A 194 2.03 9.06 -29.49
C SER A 194 0.73 9.82 -29.25
N ASN A 195 0.40 10.69 -30.20
CA ASN A 195 -0.82 11.49 -30.36
C ASN A 195 -2.04 10.97 -29.57
N SER A 196 -2.49 11.73 -28.58
CA SER A 196 -3.85 11.61 -28.07
C SER A 196 -4.78 12.41 -29.00
N ASN A 197 -5.68 11.71 -29.68
CA ASN A 197 -6.75 12.28 -30.52
C ASN A 197 -7.88 12.94 -29.69
N ASP A 198 -7.58 13.45 -28.49
CA ASP A 198 -8.60 13.93 -27.57
C ASP A 198 -8.65 15.46 -27.57
N ASN A 199 -9.85 16.02 -27.40
CA ASN A 199 -10.17 17.45 -27.23
C ASN A 199 -9.45 18.17 -26.04
N ARG A 200 -8.37 17.59 -25.49
CA ARG A 200 -7.65 18.08 -24.30
C ARG A 200 -6.67 19.19 -24.66
N ASP A 201 -6.44 20.11 -23.72
CA ASP A 201 -5.45 21.16 -23.91
C ASP A 201 -4.07 20.73 -23.40
N LEU A 202 -3.30 20.10 -24.28
CA LEU A 202 -1.94 19.64 -23.97
C LEU A 202 -1.03 20.77 -23.47
N PHE A 203 -1.27 22.03 -23.88
CA PHE A 203 -0.53 23.18 -23.38
C PHE A 203 -0.77 23.41 -21.88
N ILE A 204 -2.03 23.30 -21.44
CA ILE A 204 -2.37 23.48 -20.01
C ILE A 204 -1.83 22.29 -19.21
N GLU A 205 -1.97 21.06 -19.71
CA GLU A 205 -1.42 19.86 -19.07
C GLU A 205 0.09 20.00 -18.85
N ASN A 206 0.85 20.37 -19.90
CA ASN A 206 2.29 20.60 -19.78
C ASN A 206 2.64 21.77 -18.87
N SER A 207 1.82 22.84 -18.86
CA SER A 207 2.01 23.97 -17.96
C SER A 207 1.90 23.54 -16.50
N LEU A 208 0.91 22.69 -16.18
CA LEU A 208 0.74 22.11 -14.85
C LEU A 208 1.89 21.16 -14.50
N MET A 209 2.31 20.30 -15.42
CA MET A 209 3.47 19.42 -15.21
C MET A 209 4.75 20.22 -14.93
N ASN A 210 4.97 21.31 -15.68
CA ASN A 210 6.12 22.19 -15.51
C ASN A 210 6.05 23.04 -14.24
N LEU A 211 4.85 23.43 -13.78
CA LEU A 211 4.65 24.03 -12.46
C LEU A 211 5.11 23.06 -11.36
N LEU A 212 4.63 21.81 -11.38
CA LEU A 212 5.03 20.81 -10.38
C LEU A 212 6.53 20.58 -10.37
N LYS A 213 7.15 20.47 -11.56
CA LYS A 213 8.60 20.30 -11.67
C LYS A 213 9.39 21.51 -11.14
N LYS A 214 8.87 22.72 -11.34
CA LYS A 214 9.48 23.94 -10.78
C LYS A 214 9.39 23.98 -9.26
N LEU A 215 8.25 23.60 -8.67
CA LEU A 215 8.07 23.61 -7.21
C LEU A 215 9.06 22.66 -6.50
N GLN A 216 9.49 21.60 -7.18
CA GLN A 216 10.49 20.66 -6.66
C GLN A 216 11.93 21.22 -6.70
N LYS A 217 12.22 22.29 -7.46
CA LYS A 217 13.59 22.80 -7.60
C LYS A 217 14.13 23.35 -6.27
N PRO A 218 15.41 23.07 -5.92
CA PRO A 218 16.04 23.51 -4.68
C PRO A 218 15.87 25.00 -4.38
N LYS A 219 15.95 25.84 -5.41
CA LYS A 219 15.84 27.30 -5.29
C LYS A 219 14.56 27.75 -4.57
N TYR A 220 13.43 27.08 -4.80
CA TYR A 220 12.15 27.47 -4.22
C TYR A 220 11.94 26.82 -2.84
N VAL A 221 12.38 25.57 -2.68
CA VAL A 221 12.28 24.84 -1.41
C VAL A 221 13.21 25.43 -0.33
N ARG A 222 14.42 25.89 -0.70
CA ARG A 222 15.39 26.49 0.23
C ARG A 222 14.95 27.85 0.80
N ASN A 223 14.07 28.57 0.09
CA ASN A 223 13.61 29.89 0.50
C ASN A 223 12.42 29.83 1.48
N VAL A 224 11.95 28.63 1.81
CA VAL A 224 10.79 28.44 2.68
C VAL A 224 11.19 28.59 4.15
N GLU A 225 10.57 29.57 4.82
CA GLU A 225 10.73 29.79 6.26
C GLU A 225 9.88 28.81 7.10
N SER A 226 8.73 28.38 6.58
CA SER A 226 7.80 27.48 7.27
C SER A 226 7.46 26.24 6.43
N PRO A 227 8.16 25.11 6.65
CA PRO A 227 7.87 23.83 5.99
C PRO A 227 6.41 23.37 6.13
N LYS A 228 5.73 23.67 7.25
CA LYS A 228 4.31 23.36 7.42
C LYS A 228 3.41 24.11 6.43
N GLN A 229 3.63 25.41 6.22
CA GLN A 229 2.86 26.19 5.25
C GLN A 229 3.13 25.70 3.81
N LEU A 230 4.35 25.25 3.53
CA LEU A 230 4.70 24.64 2.25
C LEU A 230 3.90 23.36 2.00
N ILE A 231 3.82 22.47 3.00
CA ILE A 231 3.01 21.24 2.91
C ILE A 231 1.55 21.58 2.61
N THR A 232 0.95 22.53 3.35
CA THR A 232 -0.44 22.94 3.11
C THR A 232 -0.66 23.42 1.67
N LYS A 233 0.24 24.27 1.15
CA LYS A 233 0.15 24.75 -0.23
C LYS A 233 0.31 23.61 -1.24
N TYR A 234 1.25 22.71 -1.02
CA TYR A 234 1.49 21.57 -1.90
C TYR A 234 0.32 20.58 -1.88
N ASP A 235 -0.28 20.33 -0.73
CA ASP A 235 -1.48 19.48 -0.61
C ASP A 235 -2.67 20.12 -1.36
N LEU A 236 -2.87 21.44 -1.26
CA LEU A 236 -3.91 22.14 -2.02
C LEU A 236 -3.69 22.06 -3.54
N ILE A 237 -2.45 22.20 -3.99
CA ILE A 237 -2.09 22.03 -5.41
C ILE A 237 -2.33 20.59 -5.86
N TYR A 238 -1.87 19.61 -5.08
CA TYR A 238 -2.02 18.19 -5.39
C TYR A 238 -3.50 17.79 -5.49
N HIS A 239 -4.31 18.17 -4.50
CA HIS A 239 -5.75 17.91 -4.52
C HIS A 239 -6.45 18.64 -5.66
N GLY A 240 -6.07 19.89 -5.93
CA GLY A 240 -6.63 20.66 -7.04
C GLY A 240 -6.40 20.00 -8.40
N ILE A 241 -5.19 19.51 -8.66
CA ILE A 241 -4.88 18.81 -9.92
C ILE A 241 -5.64 17.48 -9.99
N ARG A 242 -5.70 16.74 -8.89
CA ARG A 242 -6.39 15.43 -8.83
C ARG A 242 -7.90 15.52 -9.10
N THR A 243 -8.52 16.67 -8.84
CA THR A 243 -9.95 16.89 -9.10
C THR A 243 -10.28 17.24 -10.55
N LEU A 244 -9.28 17.55 -11.38
CA LEU A 244 -9.48 17.83 -12.80
C LEU A 244 -9.92 16.54 -13.52
N LYS A 245 -10.97 16.64 -14.34
CA LYS A 245 -11.56 15.52 -15.09
C LYS A 245 -11.06 15.49 -16.54
N ASN A 246 -10.87 16.67 -17.13
CA ASN A 246 -10.52 16.81 -18.55
C ASN A 246 -9.01 16.92 -18.81
N TYR A 247 -8.19 16.96 -17.75
CA TYR A 247 -6.75 17.17 -17.81
C TYR A 247 -5.99 16.04 -17.12
N VAL A 248 -4.94 15.52 -17.75
CA VAL A 248 -4.05 14.50 -17.18
C VAL A 248 -2.68 15.09 -16.89
N VAL A 249 -2.17 14.88 -15.67
CA VAL A 249 -0.88 15.39 -15.21
C VAL A 249 -0.03 14.22 -14.71
N ASP A 250 0.86 13.73 -15.57
CA ASP A 250 1.57 12.47 -15.35
C ASP A 250 2.57 12.51 -14.17
N ASN A 251 3.16 13.66 -13.89
CA ASN A 251 4.16 13.80 -12.82
C ASN A 251 3.56 14.11 -11.44
N LEU A 252 2.24 14.03 -11.28
CA LEU A 252 1.55 14.31 -10.01
C LEU A 252 1.98 13.33 -8.90
N ASP A 253 2.19 12.06 -9.21
CA ASP A 253 2.63 11.06 -8.22
C ASP A 253 4.07 11.30 -7.75
N ARG A 254 4.97 11.77 -8.65
CA ARG A 254 6.33 12.20 -8.26
C ARG A 254 6.26 13.38 -7.29
N PHE A 255 5.34 14.32 -7.51
CA PHE A 255 5.09 15.43 -6.59
C PHE A 255 4.60 14.94 -5.22
N SER A 256 3.77 13.89 -5.17
CA SER A 256 3.36 13.27 -3.90
C SER A 256 4.52 12.68 -3.09
N SER A 257 5.56 12.10 -3.71
CA SER A 257 6.75 11.65 -2.97
C SER A 257 7.53 12.82 -2.38
N HIS A 258 7.63 13.92 -3.11
CA HIS A 258 8.27 15.14 -2.62
C HIS A 258 7.55 15.73 -1.40
N ILE A 259 6.21 15.79 -1.44
CA ILE A 259 5.39 16.15 -0.28
C ILE A 259 5.66 15.20 0.89
N SER A 260 5.73 13.89 0.63
CA SER A 260 5.95 12.88 1.65
C SER A 260 7.31 13.02 2.33
N LEU A 261 8.38 13.36 1.58
CA LEU A 261 9.70 13.66 2.14
C LEU A 261 9.64 14.85 3.11
N ILE A 262 9.05 15.97 2.68
CA ILE A 262 8.93 17.17 3.53
C ILE A 262 8.07 16.85 4.76
N ARG A 263 6.96 16.13 4.58
CA ARG A 263 6.08 15.70 5.67
C ARG A 263 6.83 14.84 6.68
N SER A 264 7.57 13.83 6.23
CA SER A 264 8.41 12.98 7.08
C SER A 264 9.40 13.79 7.92
N ILE A 265 10.07 14.78 7.33
CA ILE A 265 10.99 15.65 8.08
C ILE A 265 10.22 16.49 9.11
N THR A 266 9.10 17.10 8.72
CA THR A 266 8.28 17.92 9.66
C THR A 266 7.61 17.12 10.76
N THR A 267 7.43 15.80 10.60
CA THR A 267 6.92 14.93 11.67
C THR A 267 7.99 14.60 12.70
N LEU A 268 9.27 14.61 12.30
CA LEU A 268 10.39 14.22 13.18
C LEU A 268 10.96 15.42 13.95
N PHE A 269 10.87 16.63 13.40
CA PHE A 269 11.54 17.82 13.94
C PHE A 269 10.61 19.02 14.13
N ASP A 270 11.06 20.00 14.91
CA ASP A 270 10.43 21.33 14.96
C ASP A 270 10.45 22.06 13.62
N ASN A 271 9.53 23.01 13.42
CA ASN A 271 9.39 23.71 12.13
C ASN A 271 10.69 24.43 11.72
N GLN A 272 11.40 25.04 12.69
CA GLN A 272 12.68 25.73 12.45
C GLN A 272 13.80 24.77 12.08
N PHE A 273 13.88 23.60 12.73
CA PHE A 273 14.93 22.61 12.47
C PHE A 273 14.64 21.81 11.19
N SER A 274 13.36 21.52 10.92
CA SER A 274 12.88 20.96 9.66
C SER A 274 13.34 21.79 8.47
N ALA A 275 13.25 23.12 8.56
CA ALA A 275 13.73 24.02 7.51
C ALA A 275 15.25 23.90 7.29
N LYS A 276 16.05 23.71 8.34
CA LYS A 276 17.51 23.49 8.23
C LYS A 276 17.83 22.17 7.54
N ILE A 277 17.18 21.07 7.94
CA ILE A 277 17.37 19.75 7.32
C ILE A 277 16.95 19.78 5.85
N ILE A 278 15.79 20.36 5.54
CA ILE A 278 15.35 20.52 4.15
C ILE A 278 16.39 21.30 3.36
N LYS A 279 16.90 22.43 3.87
CA LYS A 279 17.96 23.17 3.18
C LYS A 279 19.19 22.32 2.92
N GLN A 280 19.64 21.50 3.88
CA GLN A 280 20.78 20.59 3.76
C GLN A 280 20.55 19.50 2.69
N ILE A 281 19.37 18.88 2.65
CA ILE A 281 19.03 17.84 1.67
C ILE A 281 19.05 18.40 0.24
N TYR A 282 18.53 19.61 0.06
CA TYR A 282 18.44 20.25 -1.24
C TYR A 282 19.73 21.00 -1.65
N VAL A 283 20.87 20.87 -0.93
CA VAL A 283 22.15 21.50 -1.34
C VAL A 283 22.72 20.87 -2.60
N GLU A 284 22.53 19.56 -2.77
CA GLU A 284 22.96 18.79 -3.93
C GLU A 284 21.73 18.55 -4.82
N ASP A 285 21.83 18.81 -6.13
CA ASP A 285 20.71 18.90 -7.09
C ASP A 285 19.92 17.59 -7.33
N ASP A 286 20.19 16.52 -6.57
CA ASP A 286 19.73 15.14 -6.84
C ASP A 286 18.59 14.65 -5.92
N ALA A 287 17.99 15.50 -5.10
CA ALA A 287 17.09 15.05 -4.02
C ALA A 287 15.75 14.40 -4.46
N THR A 288 15.43 14.35 -5.76
CA THR A 288 14.10 13.90 -6.23
C THR A 288 14.05 13.14 -7.56
N ASN A 289 15.16 13.05 -8.31
CA ASN A 289 15.19 12.31 -9.57
C ASN A 289 16.14 11.11 -9.42
N PHE A 290 15.58 9.93 -9.25
CA PHE A 290 16.35 8.72 -8.99
C PHE A 290 16.37 7.82 -10.23
N ASP A 291 17.55 7.56 -10.78
CA ASP A 291 17.71 6.67 -11.93
C ASP A 291 17.69 5.18 -11.55
N SER A 292 17.87 4.86 -10.26
CA SER A 292 17.85 3.47 -9.79
C SER A 292 17.38 3.35 -8.34
N CYS A 293 16.88 2.16 -7.99
CA CYS A 293 16.52 1.81 -6.62
C CYS A 293 17.70 1.95 -5.63
N ASN A 294 18.94 1.72 -6.09
CA ASN A 294 20.13 1.86 -5.25
C ASN A 294 20.40 3.33 -4.86
N LEU A 295 20.09 4.28 -5.74
CA LEU A 295 20.21 5.70 -5.42
C LEU A 295 19.17 6.12 -4.38
N ILE A 296 17.96 5.55 -4.43
CA ILE A 296 16.93 5.74 -3.40
C ILE A 296 17.43 5.23 -2.06
N HIS A 297 18.00 4.03 -2.01
CA HIS A 297 18.51 3.45 -0.77
C HIS A 297 19.65 4.29 -0.17
N ARG A 298 20.64 4.70 -0.98
CA ARG A 298 21.73 5.59 -0.53
C ARG A 298 21.23 6.94 -0.03
N PHE A 299 20.21 7.49 -0.67
CA PHE A 299 19.57 8.73 -0.22
C PHE A 299 18.93 8.54 1.17
N ILE A 300 18.27 7.42 1.40
CA ILE A 300 17.65 7.08 2.68
C ILE A 300 18.71 6.84 3.77
N GLU A 301 19.81 6.13 3.48
CA GLU A 301 20.93 5.97 4.41
C GLU A 301 21.53 7.33 4.82
N ARG A 302 21.76 8.21 3.84
CA ARG A 302 22.22 9.58 4.11
C ARG A 302 21.22 10.36 4.97
N LEU A 303 19.93 10.29 4.64
CA LEU A 303 18.89 10.96 5.42
C LEU A 303 18.88 10.43 6.86
N THR A 304 19.05 9.12 7.04
CA THR A 304 19.15 8.48 8.35
C THR A 304 20.35 9.01 9.13
N ASN A 305 21.53 9.12 8.51
CA ASN A 305 22.71 9.71 9.13
C ASN A 305 22.50 11.18 9.52
N ILE A 306 21.83 11.97 8.68
CA ILE A 306 21.47 13.37 8.99
C ILE A 306 20.51 13.44 10.19
N ILE A 307 19.56 12.51 10.27
CA ILE A 307 18.62 12.43 11.39
C ILE A 307 19.33 12.00 12.67
N GLU A 308 20.18 10.98 12.62
CA GLU A 308 20.94 10.47 13.77
C GLU A 308 21.93 11.50 14.31
N THR A 309 22.62 12.25 13.45
CA THR A 309 23.49 13.35 13.87
C THR A 309 22.74 14.52 14.51
N ALA A 310 21.41 14.58 14.34
CA ALA A 310 20.53 15.59 14.92
C ALA A 310 19.77 15.12 16.18
N GLU A 311 20.24 14.07 16.87
CA GLU A 311 19.55 13.37 17.98
C GLU A 311 18.96 14.32 19.05
N ASN A 312 19.62 15.45 19.34
CA ASN A 312 19.20 16.44 20.34
C ASN A 312 17.96 17.28 19.97
N HIS A 313 17.50 17.23 18.72
CA HIS A 313 16.37 18.04 18.21
C HIS A 313 15.19 17.19 17.74
N ILE A 314 15.25 15.88 17.93
CA ILE A 314 14.21 14.96 17.50
C ILE A 314 13.08 14.93 18.51
N LYS A 315 11.83 15.06 18.03
CA LYS A 315 10.62 14.94 18.86
C LYS A 315 10.10 13.53 18.99
N ALA A 316 10.44 12.69 18.02
CA ALA A 316 9.95 11.33 17.88
C ALA A 316 10.90 10.32 18.55
N ASP A 317 10.34 9.23 19.07
CA ASP A 317 11.11 8.12 19.58
C ASP A 317 11.78 7.32 18.44
N LYS A 318 12.78 6.51 18.77
CA LYS A 318 13.55 5.71 17.78
C LYS A 318 12.67 4.85 16.89
N THR A 319 11.56 4.30 17.43
CA THR A 319 10.64 3.47 16.64
C THR A 319 9.85 4.28 15.61
N THR A 320 9.41 5.49 15.97
CA THR A 320 8.71 6.39 15.04
C THR A 320 9.64 6.91 13.95
N ILE A 321 10.91 7.19 14.27
CA ILE A 321 11.92 7.56 13.27
C ILE A 321 12.07 6.43 12.24
N GLN A 322 12.37 5.22 12.71
CA GLN A 322 12.57 4.05 11.85
C GLN A 322 11.32 3.78 10.98
N ARG A 323 10.13 3.84 11.58
CA ARG A 323 8.85 3.70 10.85
C ARG A 323 8.66 4.76 9.77
N THR A 324 9.01 6.01 10.05
CA THR A 324 8.83 7.13 9.12
C THR A 324 9.78 7.01 7.93
N ILE A 325 11.02 6.62 8.18
CA ILE A 325 12.04 6.39 7.15
C ILE A 325 11.64 5.22 6.24
N LEU A 326 11.24 4.08 6.80
CA LEU A 326 10.80 2.92 6.02
C LEU A 326 9.58 3.23 5.14
N LYS A 327 8.61 3.98 5.66
CA LYS A 327 7.44 4.43 4.86
C LYS A 327 7.85 5.37 3.73
N LEU A 328 8.78 6.29 3.98
CA LEU A 328 9.29 7.20 2.97
C LEU A 328 10.00 6.43 1.84
N GLU A 329 10.89 5.50 2.19
CA GLU A 329 11.59 4.67 1.20
C GLU A 329 10.61 3.85 0.36
N CYS A 330 9.58 3.23 0.96
CA CYS A 330 8.54 2.53 0.21
C CYS A 330 7.75 3.45 -0.73
N GLU A 331 7.43 4.69 -0.34
CA GLU A 331 6.76 5.66 -1.23
C GLU A 331 7.66 6.07 -2.40
N LEU A 332 8.96 6.29 -2.16
CA LEU A 332 9.93 6.60 -3.21
C LEU A 332 10.08 5.43 -4.20
N LEU A 333 10.24 4.20 -3.70
CA LEU A 333 10.32 3.00 -4.54
C LEU A 333 9.04 2.77 -5.36
N LYS A 334 7.86 2.98 -4.76
CA LYS A 334 6.56 2.89 -5.44
C LYS A 334 6.48 3.88 -6.60
N ASN A 335 6.88 5.14 -6.38
CA ASN A 335 6.81 6.16 -7.42
C ASN A 335 7.85 5.95 -8.51
N TRP A 336 9.07 5.54 -8.17
CA TRP A 336 10.07 5.11 -9.15
C TRP A 336 9.56 3.98 -10.04
N LEU A 337 8.81 3.03 -9.46
CA LEU A 337 8.22 1.91 -10.18
C LEU A 337 7.07 2.32 -11.12
N ILE A 338 6.40 3.45 -10.89
CA ILE A 338 5.40 3.99 -11.82
C ILE A 338 6.09 4.30 -13.15
N ASP A 339 7.22 4.99 -13.08
CA ASP A 339 8.02 5.42 -14.24
C ASP A 339 8.75 4.24 -14.92
N HIS A 340 9.29 3.31 -14.13
CA HIS A 340 10.15 2.22 -14.61
C HIS A 340 9.43 0.88 -14.67
N GLY A 341 8.10 0.83 -14.75
CA GLY A 341 7.36 -0.33 -14.23
C GLY A 341 7.60 -1.71 -14.85
N ASN A 342 8.45 -1.84 -15.87
CA ASN A 342 9.00 -3.12 -16.31
C ASN A 342 10.14 -3.66 -15.43
N GLN A 343 10.63 -2.87 -14.46
CA GLN A 343 11.75 -3.13 -13.55
C GLN A 343 11.27 -3.45 -12.12
N TYR A 344 10.07 -4.01 -11.96
CA TYR A 344 9.55 -4.43 -10.65
C TYR A 344 10.44 -5.46 -9.94
N SER A 345 11.25 -6.23 -10.66
CA SER A 345 12.25 -7.12 -10.08
C SER A 345 13.21 -6.39 -9.15
N ASP A 346 13.58 -5.17 -9.50
CA ASP A 346 14.63 -4.41 -8.82
C ASP A 346 14.10 -3.78 -7.52
N VAL A 347 12.81 -3.45 -7.50
CA VAL A 347 12.11 -3.06 -6.27
C VAL A 347 11.93 -4.26 -5.35
N LEU A 348 11.57 -5.42 -5.91
CA LEU A 348 11.39 -6.64 -5.13
C LEU A 348 12.70 -7.16 -4.53
N THR A 349 13.84 -7.01 -5.21
CA THR A 349 15.16 -7.35 -4.63
C THR A 349 15.47 -6.47 -3.42
N VAL A 350 15.20 -5.16 -3.49
CA VAL A 350 15.41 -4.23 -2.38
C VAL A 350 14.51 -4.54 -1.19
N ILE A 351 13.22 -4.85 -1.42
CA ILE A 351 12.29 -5.27 -0.35
C ILE A 351 12.73 -6.60 0.28
N ASN A 352 13.34 -7.48 -0.50
CA ASN A 352 13.76 -8.79 -0.03
C ASN A 352 15.07 -8.77 0.78
N HIS A 353 15.80 -7.65 0.80
CA HIS A 353 17.06 -7.55 1.53
C HIS A 353 16.85 -7.89 3.02
N ASN A 354 17.79 -8.62 3.63
CA ASN A 354 17.64 -9.09 5.01
C ASN A 354 17.79 -7.98 6.04
N ASP A 355 18.60 -6.98 5.71
CA ASP A 355 18.92 -5.87 6.62
C ASP A 355 17.86 -4.76 6.62
N THR A 356 16.83 -4.86 5.78
CA THR A 356 15.78 -3.85 5.67
C THR A 356 14.40 -4.41 6.05
N ASP A 357 13.67 -3.67 6.89
CA ASP A 357 12.29 -3.98 7.30
C ASP A 357 11.24 -3.40 6.32
N LEU A 358 11.64 -3.08 5.09
CA LEU A 358 10.80 -2.43 4.06
C LEU A 358 9.55 -3.23 3.74
N TRP A 359 9.63 -4.55 3.84
CA TRP A 359 8.52 -5.45 3.62
C TRP A 359 7.26 -5.07 4.42
N ARG A 360 7.41 -4.50 5.63
CA ARG A 360 6.28 -4.09 6.49
C ARG A 360 5.37 -3.02 5.89
N TYR A 361 5.89 -2.18 4.98
CA TYR A 361 5.17 -1.04 4.40
C TYR A 361 5.01 -1.12 2.87
N SER A 362 5.30 -2.29 2.30
CA SER A 362 5.37 -2.52 0.85
C SER A 362 4.02 -2.82 0.16
N SER A 363 2.89 -2.77 0.88
CA SER A 363 1.57 -3.17 0.35
C SER A 363 1.15 -2.42 -0.91
N LYS A 364 1.42 -1.12 -1.00
CA LYS A 364 1.11 -0.30 -2.19
C LYS A 364 1.92 -0.72 -3.42
N ILE A 365 3.16 -1.17 -3.22
CA ILE A 365 4.03 -1.65 -4.29
C ILE A 365 3.45 -2.96 -4.86
N PHE A 366 3.05 -3.89 -3.99
CA PHE A 366 2.40 -5.12 -4.43
C PHE A 366 1.08 -4.88 -5.15
N LEU A 367 0.27 -3.91 -4.71
CA LEU A 367 -0.94 -3.51 -5.41
C LEU A 367 -0.65 -3.00 -6.82
N TYR A 368 0.40 -2.19 -6.98
CA TYR A 368 0.82 -1.69 -8.29
C TYR A 368 1.31 -2.83 -9.20
N ILE A 369 2.14 -3.74 -8.68
CA ILE A 369 2.62 -4.92 -9.41
C ILE A 369 1.43 -5.78 -9.87
N ASN A 370 0.44 -6.00 -8.98
CA ASN A 370 -0.77 -6.73 -9.32
C ASN A 370 -1.55 -6.06 -10.47
N ARG A 371 -1.80 -4.75 -10.40
CA ARG A 371 -2.51 -4.00 -11.45
C ARG A 371 -1.78 -4.01 -12.79
N ARG A 372 -0.46 -4.10 -12.79
CA ARG A 372 0.35 -4.11 -14.02
C ARG A 372 0.41 -5.49 -14.67
N LEU A 373 0.41 -6.53 -13.86
CA LEU A 373 0.51 -7.92 -14.32
C LEU A 373 -0.85 -8.62 -14.41
N ASP A 374 -1.93 -7.94 -14.06
CA ASP A 374 -3.30 -8.46 -14.03
C ASP A 374 -3.41 -9.76 -13.19
N LEU A 375 -2.64 -9.88 -12.10
CA LEU A 375 -2.46 -11.16 -11.39
C LEU A 375 -3.79 -11.69 -10.82
N ILE A 376 -4.60 -10.83 -10.20
CA ILE A 376 -5.92 -11.20 -9.67
C ILE A 376 -6.84 -11.70 -10.77
N GLU A 377 -6.99 -10.93 -11.85
CA GLU A 377 -7.87 -11.28 -12.97
C GLU A 377 -7.44 -12.62 -13.59
N ASN A 378 -6.13 -12.87 -13.71
CA ASN A 378 -5.63 -14.16 -14.18
C ASN A 378 -5.87 -15.29 -13.17
N ILE A 379 -5.76 -15.03 -11.86
CA ILE A 379 -6.06 -16.04 -10.84
C ILE A 379 -7.54 -16.41 -10.85
N GLU A 380 -8.44 -15.45 -11.02
CA GLU A 380 -9.89 -15.69 -11.12
C GLU A 380 -10.24 -16.45 -12.41
N ASN A 381 -9.82 -15.92 -13.57
CA ASN A 381 -10.19 -16.48 -14.88
C ASN A 381 -9.60 -17.87 -15.14
N TYR A 382 -8.42 -18.18 -14.57
CA TYR A 382 -7.75 -19.47 -14.74
C TYR A 382 -7.76 -20.33 -13.48
N HIS A 383 -8.59 -20.01 -12.49
CA HIS A 383 -8.71 -20.76 -11.23
C HIS A 383 -7.35 -21.05 -10.58
N GLY A 384 -6.48 -20.05 -10.50
CA GLY A 384 -5.11 -20.15 -9.95
C GLY A 384 -4.04 -20.68 -10.91
N GLN A 385 -4.41 -21.23 -12.08
CA GLN A 385 -3.46 -21.75 -13.07
C GLN A 385 -2.91 -20.64 -13.98
N ILE A 386 -2.06 -19.77 -13.43
CA ILE A 386 -1.49 -18.65 -14.19
C ILE A 386 -0.68 -19.19 -15.39
N PRO A 387 -1.00 -18.78 -16.64
CA PRO A 387 -0.29 -19.23 -17.83
C PRO A 387 1.08 -18.54 -17.95
N VAL A 388 2.10 -19.14 -17.34
CA VAL A 388 3.48 -18.60 -17.28
C VAL A 388 4.13 -18.48 -18.67
N GLU A 389 3.65 -19.23 -19.65
CA GLU A 389 4.11 -19.18 -21.04
C GLU A 389 3.78 -17.84 -21.73
N ASN A 390 2.81 -17.09 -21.19
CA ASN A 390 2.53 -15.73 -21.62
C ASN A 390 3.69 -14.80 -21.21
N GLY A 391 4.25 -14.07 -22.18
CA GLY A 391 5.44 -13.23 -22.00
C GLY A 391 5.39 -12.23 -20.83
N LYS A 392 4.18 -11.82 -20.39
CA LYS A 392 3.94 -10.95 -19.22
C LYS A 392 4.51 -11.54 -17.91
N PHE A 393 4.36 -12.83 -17.66
CA PHE A 393 4.76 -13.45 -16.37
C PHE A 393 6.19 -13.99 -16.37
N LYS A 394 6.80 -14.17 -17.54
CA LYS A 394 8.15 -14.74 -17.71
C LYS A 394 9.24 -13.98 -16.93
N LYS A 395 9.11 -12.66 -16.79
CA LYS A 395 10.04 -11.85 -16.00
C LYS A 395 9.90 -12.10 -14.49
N LEU A 396 8.67 -12.20 -13.99
CA LEU A 396 8.39 -12.50 -12.58
C LEU A 396 8.83 -13.92 -12.23
N GLU A 397 8.61 -14.85 -13.14
CA GLU A 397 9.09 -16.23 -13.05
C GLU A 397 10.62 -16.29 -12.96
N LYS A 398 11.31 -15.61 -13.88
CA LYS A 398 12.79 -15.48 -13.83
C LYS A 398 13.28 -14.88 -12.51
N PHE A 399 12.58 -13.89 -11.97
CA PHE A 399 12.92 -13.30 -10.68
C PHE A 399 12.86 -14.35 -9.55
N PHE A 400 11.76 -15.09 -9.42
CA PHE A 400 11.63 -16.11 -8.38
C PHE A 400 12.62 -17.27 -8.54
N THR A 401 12.92 -17.68 -9.78
CA THR A 401 13.95 -18.72 -10.01
C THR A 401 15.36 -18.28 -9.61
N LYS A 402 15.65 -16.98 -9.65
CA LYS A 402 16.95 -16.40 -9.26
C LYS A 402 17.02 -16.02 -7.78
N LEU A 403 15.88 -15.84 -7.13
CA LEU A 403 15.79 -15.40 -5.74
C LEU A 403 16.28 -16.52 -4.81
N SER A 404 17.47 -16.36 -4.22
CA SER A 404 18.01 -17.29 -3.22
C SER A 404 17.54 -16.94 -1.80
N ASP A 405 16.23 -16.76 -1.61
CA ASP A 405 15.65 -16.48 -0.29
C ASP A 405 15.06 -17.76 0.32
N GLN A 406 15.63 -18.19 1.45
CA GLN A 406 15.14 -19.34 2.19
C GLN A 406 13.84 -19.05 2.96
N SER A 407 13.53 -17.78 3.23
CA SER A 407 12.34 -17.35 3.97
C SER A 407 11.09 -17.18 3.09
N CYS A 408 11.25 -17.16 1.77
CA CYS A 408 10.17 -16.95 0.79
C CYS A 408 9.31 -15.71 1.09
N LYS A 409 9.96 -14.64 1.61
CA LYS A 409 9.30 -13.46 2.16
C LYS A 409 8.39 -12.77 1.14
N ILE A 410 8.91 -12.57 -0.08
CA ILE A 410 8.17 -11.91 -1.16
C ILE A 410 6.97 -12.76 -1.61
N GLN A 411 7.15 -14.08 -1.74
CA GLN A 411 6.08 -15.00 -2.13
C GLN A 411 4.93 -14.96 -1.12
N LEU A 412 5.26 -14.99 0.17
CA LEU A 412 4.31 -14.88 1.27
C LEU A 412 3.48 -13.59 1.22
N LEU A 413 4.17 -12.45 1.03
CA LEU A 413 3.51 -11.14 0.94
C LEU A 413 2.60 -11.07 -0.28
N LEU A 414 3.05 -11.60 -1.42
CA LEU A 414 2.27 -11.61 -2.66
C LEU A 414 1.02 -12.50 -2.52
N VAL A 415 1.15 -13.72 -1.97
CA VAL A 415 0.00 -14.63 -1.75
C VAL A 415 -1.05 -13.96 -0.88
N ASN A 416 -0.63 -13.37 0.25
CA ASN A 416 -1.56 -12.74 1.19
C ASN A 416 -2.22 -11.50 0.59
N HIS A 417 -1.48 -10.66 -0.13
CA HIS A 417 -2.03 -9.47 -0.75
C HIS A 417 -3.05 -9.80 -1.84
N LEU A 418 -2.72 -10.76 -2.72
CA LEU A 418 -3.62 -11.22 -3.78
C LEU A 418 -4.88 -11.87 -3.19
N HIS A 419 -4.72 -12.73 -2.18
CA HIS A 419 -5.83 -13.36 -1.48
C HIS A 419 -6.80 -12.35 -0.86
N THR A 420 -6.29 -11.35 -0.14
CA THR A 420 -7.14 -10.30 0.45
C THR A 420 -7.91 -9.53 -0.63
N ASN A 421 -7.27 -9.21 -1.75
CA ASN A 421 -7.95 -8.49 -2.81
C ASN A 421 -8.95 -9.35 -3.61
N LEU A 422 -8.78 -10.68 -3.63
CA LEU A 422 -9.75 -11.62 -4.22
C LEU A 422 -11.02 -11.73 -3.38
N ILE A 423 -10.91 -11.77 -2.05
CA ILE A 423 -12.07 -11.99 -1.18
C ILE A 423 -12.91 -10.71 -0.95
N LEU A 424 -12.29 -9.53 -0.94
CA LEU A 424 -12.94 -8.25 -0.63
C LEU A 424 -14.14 -7.87 -1.53
N PRO A 425 -14.13 -8.10 -2.87
CA PRO A 425 -15.21 -7.65 -3.74
C PRO A 425 -16.42 -8.60 -3.81
N ILE A 426 -16.37 -9.79 -3.21
CA ILE A 426 -17.35 -10.86 -3.47
C ILE A 426 -18.56 -10.74 -2.55
N ASN A 427 -19.73 -10.96 -3.13
CA ASN A 427 -20.98 -11.02 -2.40
C ASN A 427 -21.17 -12.40 -1.74
N GLU A 428 -21.48 -12.41 -0.45
CA GLU A 428 -21.72 -13.63 0.33
C GLU A 428 -22.85 -14.50 -0.28
N ASN A 429 -23.81 -13.88 -0.97
CA ASN A 429 -24.90 -14.58 -1.65
C ASN A 429 -24.43 -15.49 -2.80
N ASP A 430 -23.24 -15.27 -3.35
CA ASP A 430 -22.71 -16.04 -4.48
C ASP A 430 -21.85 -17.23 -4.04
N PHE A 431 -21.55 -17.36 -2.75
CA PHE A 431 -20.59 -18.33 -2.23
C PHE A 431 -20.93 -19.79 -2.56
N GLU A 432 -22.20 -20.18 -2.41
CA GLU A 432 -22.64 -21.56 -2.73
C GLU A 432 -22.50 -21.88 -4.22
N ASN A 433 -22.81 -20.90 -5.08
CA ASN A 433 -22.65 -21.02 -6.53
C ASN A 433 -21.19 -21.16 -6.93
N ILE A 434 -20.29 -20.39 -6.29
CA ILE A 434 -18.84 -20.47 -6.52
C ILE A 434 -18.32 -21.86 -6.13
N LEU A 435 -18.66 -22.35 -4.93
CA LEU A 435 -18.24 -23.69 -4.48
C LEU A 435 -18.70 -24.78 -5.46
N ARG A 436 -19.95 -24.71 -5.93
CA ARG A 436 -20.49 -25.71 -6.87
C ARG A 436 -19.78 -25.67 -8.22
N LYS A 437 -19.58 -24.48 -8.79
CA LYS A 437 -18.97 -24.31 -10.12
C LYS A 437 -17.51 -24.72 -10.15
N ASP A 438 -16.78 -24.40 -9.08
CA ASP A 438 -15.31 -24.45 -9.09
C ASP A 438 -14.71 -25.69 -8.42
N TYR A 439 -15.53 -26.60 -7.88
CA TYR A 439 -15.08 -27.80 -7.16
C TYR A 439 -14.06 -28.66 -7.92
N ARG A 440 -14.25 -28.84 -9.24
CA ARG A 440 -13.31 -29.64 -10.06
C ARG A 440 -11.91 -29.02 -10.08
N PHE A 441 -11.82 -27.68 -10.05
CA PHE A 441 -10.55 -26.98 -9.98
C PHE A 441 -9.93 -27.08 -8.59
N PHE A 442 -10.73 -27.11 -7.53
CA PHE A 442 -10.26 -27.39 -6.17
C PHE A 442 -9.54 -28.73 -6.08
N GLU A 443 -10.14 -29.82 -6.54
CA GLU A 443 -9.51 -31.15 -6.51
C GLU A 443 -8.21 -31.16 -7.34
N ARG A 444 -8.26 -30.62 -8.56
CA ARG A 444 -7.10 -30.57 -9.46
C ARG A 444 -5.95 -29.75 -8.87
N ASN A 445 -6.23 -28.55 -8.36
CA ASN A 445 -5.22 -27.65 -7.82
C ASN A 445 -4.58 -28.20 -6.54
N MET A 446 -5.34 -28.93 -5.71
CA MET A 446 -4.80 -29.65 -4.56
C MET A 446 -3.75 -30.69 -4.96
N HIS A 447 -4.02 -31.47 -6.00
CA HIS A 447 -3.05 -32.42 -6.55
C HIS A 447 -1.82 -31.71 -7.12
N GLU A 448 -2.02 -30.67 -7.95
CA GLU A 448 -0.92 -29.92 -8.56
C GLU A 448 0.00 -29.30 -7.50
N VAL A 449 -0.53 -28.70 -6.43
CA VAL A 449 0.31 -28.16 -5.35
C VAL A 449 1.13 -29.27 -4.70
N ASN A 450 0.51 -30.41 -4.37
CA ASN A 450 1.19 -31.54 -3.73
C ASN A 450 2.36 -32.09 -4.57
N GLU A 451 2.22 -32.15 -5.89
CA GLU A 451 3.29 -32.57 -6.80
C GLU A 451 4.47 -31.58 -6.81
N HIS A 452 4.18 -30.28 -6.70
CA HIS A 452 5.19 -29.23 -6.80
C HIS A 452 5.89 -28.91 -5.47
N LEU A 453 5.39 -29.39 -4.32
CA LEU A 453 5.97 -29.20 -2.99
C LEU A 453 7.38 -29.78 -2.83
N GLY A 454 7.77 -30.75 -3.67
CA GLY A 454 9.11 -31.36 -3.66
C GLY A 454 10.19 -30.56 -4.38
N ASN A 455 9.81 -29.58 -5.20
CA ASN A 455 10.75 -28.75 -5.96
C ASN A 455 11.06 -27.47 -5.16
N GLU A 456 12.34 -27.24 -4.81
CA GLU A 456 12.79 -26.11 -3.97
C GLU A 456 12.59 -24.70 -4.60
N ARG A 457 11.89 -24.59 -5.74
CA ARG A 457 11.69 -23.33 -6.46
C ARG A 457 10.19 -23.02 -6.51
N HIS A 458 9.77 -22.03 -5.74
CA HIS A 458 8.40 -21.53 -5.78
C HIS A 458 8.20 -20.67 -7.03
N HIS A 459 7.42 -21.20 -7.97
CA HIS A 459 7.10 -20.58 -9.25
C HIS A 459 5.87 -19.67 -9.16
N VAL A 460 5.68 -18.74 -10.11
CA VAL A 460 4.50 -17.86 -10.18
C VAL A 460 3.20 -18.67 -10.17
N ARG A 461 3.21 -19.82 -10.86
CA ARG A 461 2.10 -20.77 -10.87
C ARG A 461 1.72 -21.25 -9.47
N LEU A 462 2.70 -21.59 -8.62
CA LEU A 462 2.44 -22.05 -7.26
C LEU A 462 1.81 -20.94 -6.40
N ILE A 463 2.25 -19.69 -6.57
CA ILE A 463 1.65 -18.53 -5.91
C ILE A 463 0.17 -18.43 -6.30
N GLY A 464 -0.15 -18.51 -7.60
CA GLY A 464 -1.52 -18.48 -8.10
C GLY A 464 -2.39 -19.61 -7.52
N LEU A 465 -1.88 -20.85 -7.55
CA LEU A 465 -2.58 -22.02 -7.00
C LEU A 465 -2.87 -21.88 -5.50
N ILE A 466 -1.87 -21.48 -4.70
CA ILE A 466 -2.04 -21.32 -3.25
C ILE A 466 -3.01 -20.17 -2.95
N THR A 467 -2.88 -19.04 -3.62
CA THR A 467 -3.79 -17.90 -3.46
C THR A 467 -5.23 -18.29 -3.75
N TRP A 468 -5.47 -18.99 -4.85
CA TRP A 468 -6.81 -19.44 -5.24
C TRP A 468 -7.39 -20.48 -4.28
N LEU A 469 -6.58 -21.45 -3.82
CA LEU A 469 -7.00 -22.45 -2.84
C LEU A 469 -7.35 -21.82 -1.48
N LYS A 470 -6.57 -20.83 -1.02
CA LYS A 470 -6.91 -20.05 0.19
C LYS A 470 -8.25 -19.34 0.04
N TYR A 471 -8.47 -18.72 -1.12
CA TYR A 471 -9.70 -18.04 -1.46
C TYR A 471 -10.91 -19.00 -1.43
N TYR A 472 -10.84 -20.10 -2.18
CA TYR A 472 -11.90 -21.11 -2.25
C TYR A 472 -12.22 -21.73 -0.88
N THR A 473 -11.18 -22.01 -0.08
CA THR A 473 -11.37 -22.61 1.25
C THR A 473 -11.88 -21.64 2.31
N GLN A 474 -11.61 -20.35 2.18
CA GLN A 474 -12.24 -19.34 3.03
C GLN A 474 -13.74 -19.23 2.74
N ILE A 475 -14.15 -19.29 1.46
CA ILE A 475 -15.57 -19.38 1.08
C ILE A 475 -16.20 -20.63 1.69
N TYR A 476 -15.54 -21.79 1.54
CA TYR A 476 -16.01 -23.03 2.15
C TYR A 476 -16.17 -22.91 3.67
N ALA A 477 -15.21 -22.31 4.37
CA ALA A 477 -15.28 -22.09 5.81
C ALA A 477 -16.49 -21.22 6.19
N PHE A 478 -16.79 -20.17 5.42
CA PHE A 478 -17.95 -19.32 5.66
C PHE A 478 -19.27 -20.06 5.45
N VAL A 479 -19.42 -20.76 4.32
CA VAL A 479 -20.64 -21.55 4.01
C VAL A 479 -20.84 -22.67 5.05
N LEU A 480 -19.74 -23.28 5.49
CA LEU A 480 -19.73 -24.28 6.54
C LEU A 480 -20.15 -23.70 7.90
N HIS A 481 -19.75 -22.47 8.22
CA HIS A 481 -20.17 -21.77 9.43
C HIS A 481 -21.68 -21.52 9.46
N ASN A 482 -22.27 -21.12 8.33
CA ASN A 482 -23.69 -20.80 8.20
C ASN A 482 -24.64 -22.00 8.02
N ASP A 483 -24.15 -23.23 8.20
CA ASP A 483 -24.94 -24.48 8.13
C ASP A 483 -25.61 -24.76 6.78
N SER A 484 -24.97 -24.41 5.67
CA SER A 484 -25.52 -24.76 4.35
C SER A 484 -25.62 -26.28 4.19
N HIS A 485 -26.77 -26.74 3.68
CA HIS A 485 -27.06 -28.15 3.40
C HIS A 485 -26.87 -28.53 1.93
N GLU A 486 -26.17 -27.70 1.17
CA GLU A 486 -25.87 -27.94 -0.24
C GLU A 486 -25.04 -29.22 -0.46
N ASP A 487 -25.34 -29.96 -1.53
CA ASP A 487 -24.68 -31.24 -1.86
C ASP A 487 -23.16 -31.10 -2.02
N ILE A 488 -22.71 -29.92 -2.47
CA ILE A 488 -21.30 -29.64 -2.67
C ILE A 488 -20.50 -29.72 -1.35
N MET A 489 -21.12 -29.38 -0.23
CA MET A 489 -20.48 -29.45 1.09
C MET A 489 -20.08 -30.88 1.44
N SER A 490 -20.93 -31.85 1.07
CA SER A 490 -20.66 -33.28 1.27
C SER A 490 -19.54 -33.82 0.38
N ASN A 491 -19.34 -33.23 -0.80
CA ASN A 491 -18.24 -33.60 -1.70
C ASN A 491 -16.91 -33.07 -1.17
N ILE A 492 -16.87 -31.79 -0.78
CA ILE A 492 -15.68 -31.18 -0.16
C ILE A 492 -15.31 -31.90 1.14
N ASP A 493 -16.29 -32.24 1.98
CA ASP A 493 -16.06 -33.00 3.22
C ASP A 493 -15.43 -34.37 2.94
N ARG A 494 -15.96 -35.13 1.96
CA ARG A 494 -15.38 -36.41 1.54
C ARG A 494 -13.97 -36.28 0.99
N PHE A 495 -13.70 -35.24 0.20
CA PHE A 495 -12.36 -34.98 -0.31
C PHE A 495 -11.38 -34.70 0.83
N LEU A 496 -11.71 -33.75 1.70
CA LEU A 496 -10.87 -33.40 2.86
C LEU A 496 -10.70 -34.59 3.80
N ALA A 497 -11.72 -35.43 4.02
CA ALA A 497 -11.59 -36.61 4.89
C ALA A 497 -10.59 -37.63 4.34
N ARG A 498 -10.48 -37.76 3.02
CA ARG A 498 -9.56 -38.70 2.34
C ARG A 498 -8.15 -38.14 2.14
N ASP A 499 -7.99 -36.82 2.08
CA ASP A 499 -6.71 -36.20 1.80
C ASP A 499 -5.76 -36.25 3.01
N GLU A 500 -4.71 -37.06 2.90
CA GLU A 500 -3.66 -37.23 3.91
C GLU A 500 -2.38 -36.44 3.58
N SER A 501 -2.42 -35.61 2.53
CA SER A 501 -1.26 -34.83 2.12
C SER A 501 -0.85 -33.79 3.17
N ILE A 502 0.41 -33.38 3.10
CA ILE A 502 0.95 -32.32 3.98
C ILE A 502 0.21 -31.01 3.75
N PHE A 503 0.01 -30.62 2.49
CA PHE A 503 -0.72 -29.40 2.16
C PHE A 503 -2.19 -29.50 2.57
N GLY A 504 -2.81 -30.67 2.42
CA GLY A 504 -4.16 -30.98 2.91
C GLY A 504 -4.33 -30.74 4.40
N ALA A 505 -3.41 -31.25 5.22
CA ALA A 505 -3.42 -31.01 6.66
C ALA A 505 -3.28 -29.51 6.98
N THR A 506 -2.41 -28.82 6.24
CA THR A 506 -2.13 -27.39 6.36
C THR A 506 -3.41 -26.60 6.03
N LEU A 507 -4.11 -26.96 4.95
CA LEU A 507 -5.36 -26.34 4.50
C LEU A 507 -6.52 -26.56 5.48
N LYS A 508 -6.63 -27.75 6.08
CA LYS A 508 -7.60 -28.04 7.14
C LYS A 508 -7.39 -27.14 8.36
N LEU A 509 -6.14 -26.88 8.75
CA LEU A 509 -5.82 -25.94 9.83
C LEU A 509 -6.24 -24.51 9.50
N PHE A 510 -6.11 -24.10 8.25
CA PHE A 510 -6.59 -22.79 7.81
C PHE A 510 -8.09 -22.67 7.87
N ILE A 511 -8.82 -23.67 7.37
CA ILE A 511 -10.28 -23.71 7.47
C ILE A 511 -10.70 -23.61 8.94
N LEU A 512 -10.07 -24.39 9.82
CA LEU A 512 -10.32 -24.32 11.26
C LEU A 512 -10.05 -22.92 11.83
N LYS A 513 -8.94 -22.29 11.45
CA LYS A 513 -8.60 -20.91 11.86
C LYS A 513 -9.68 -19.91 11.42
N GLN A 514 -10.19 -20.04 10.19
CA GLN A 514 -11.28 -19.19 9.71
C GLN A 514 -12.58 -19.41 10.49
N LEU A 515 -12.94 -20.66 10.76
CA LEU A 515 -14.14 -21.00 11.54
C LEU A 515 -14.10 -20.40 12.96
N VAL A 516 -12.95 -20.49 13.63
CA VAL A 516 -12.74 -19.89 14.96
C VAL A 516 -12.87 -18.37 14.90
N HIS A 517 -12.24 -17.73 13.90
CA HIS A 517 -12.30 -16.27 13.73
C HIS A 517 -13.72 -15.78 13.44
N MET A 518 -14.46 -16.45 12.56
CA MET A 518 -15.85 -16.11 12.20
C MET A 518 -16.80 -16.26 13.40
N SER A 519 -16.50 -17.17 14.31
CA SER A 519 -17.33 -17.41 15.49
C SER A 519 -17.26 -16.28 16.55
N LYS A 520 -16.35 -15.29 16.41
CA LYS A 520 -16.09 -14.15 17.34
C LYS A 520 -15.33 -14.53 18.63
N ASN A 521 -14.07 -14.95 18.50
CA ASN A 521 -13.16 -15.26 19.63
C ASN A 521 -13.70 -16.31 20.58
N VAL A 522 -14.30 -17.35 19.99
CA VAL A 522 -14.91 -18.41 20.75
C VAL A 522 -13.93 -19.58 20.80
N THR A 523 -13.88 -20.25 21.94
CA THR A 523 -12.93 -21.32 22.21
C THR A 523 -13.20 -22.49 21.26
N LEU A 524 -12.22 -23.37 21.03
CA LEU A 524 -12.42 -24.58 20.22
C LEU A 524 -13.56 -25.48 20.75
N THR A 525 -13.90 -25.36 22.03
CA THR A 525 -15.04 -25.99 22.69
C THR A 525 -16.39 -25.51 22.17
N ASP A 526 -16.51 -24.24 21.80
CA ASP A 526 -17.75 -23.72 21.25
C ASP A 526 -17.87 -23.98 19.75
N VAL A 527 -16.74 -24.02 19.02
CA VAL A 527 -16.70 -24.59 17.66
C VAL A 527 -17.12 -26.06 17.71
N ARG A 528 -16.67 -26.82 18.72
CA ARG A 528 -17.14 -28.18 18.95
C ARG A 528 -18.66 -28.17 19.13
N ASP A 529 -19.22 -27.35 20.00
CA ASP A 529 -20.66 -27.35 20.28
C ASP A 529 -21.51 -26.90 19.06
N LEU A 530 -21.01 -25.97 18.25
CA LEU A 530 -21.62 -25.58 16.96
C LEU A 530 -21.63 -26.72 15.93
N PHE A 531 -20.57 -27.53 15.88
CA PHE A 531 -20.36 -28.53 14.84
C PHE A 531 -20.60 -29.99 15.30
N VAL A 532 -20.85 -30.25 16.59
CA VAL A 532 -21.13 -31.59 17.15
C VAL A 532 -22.36 -32.23 16.52
N HIS A 533 -23.37 -31.40 16.23
CA HIS A 533 -24.62 -31.84 15.61
C HIS A 533 -24.53 -31.87 14.07
N ARG A 534 -23.46 -31.35 13.48
CA ARG A 534 -23.23 -31.32 12.03
C ARG A 534 -22.47 -32.57 11.58
N ASN A 535 -22.84 -33.12 10.43
CA ASN A 535 -22.22 -34.34 9.89
C ASN A 535 -20.97 -34.03 9.04
N VAL A 536 -19.94 -33.44 9.64
CA VAL A 536 -18.67 -33.08 8.95
C VAL A 536 -17.59 -34.09 9.32
N VAL A 537 -17.31 -35.04 8.42
CA VAL A 537 -16.43 -36.20 8.67
C VAL A 537 -14.99 -35.80 8.92
N TRP A 538 -14.41 -34.87 8.14
CA TRP A 538 -13.00 -34.51 8.31
C TRP A 538 -12.73 -33.74 9.61
N LEU A 539 -13.75 -33.03 10.12
CA LEU A 539 -13.66 -32.20 11.33
C LEU A 539 -13.95 -33.02 12.61
N ARG A 540 -14.77 -34.08 12.52
CA ARG A 540 -15.12 -34.95 13.66
C ARG A 540 -13.92 -35.42 14.48
N PRO A 541 -12.82 -35.94 13.91
CA PRO A 541 -11.64 -36.35 14.69
C PRO A 541 -11.03 -35.25 15.56
N LEU A 542 -11.23 -33.97 15.20
CA LEU A 542 -10.76 -32.79 15.95
C LEU A 542 -11.75 -32.41 17.06
N ILE A 543 -13.04 -32.62 16.84
CA ILE A 543 -14.17 -32.24 17.72
C ILE A 543 -14.48 -33.33 18.77
N THR A 544 -14.61 -34.60 18.37
CA THR A 544 -15.10 -35.68 19.24
C THR A 544 -14.06 -36.19 20.24
N ARG A 545 -12.77 -35.88 20.05
CA ARG A 545 -11.71 -36.24 21.01
C ARG A 545 -11.61 -35.29 22.20
N ILE A 546 -12.50 -34.29 22.29
CA ILE A 546 -12.62 -33.30 23.37
C ILE A 546 -13.76 -33.73 24.34
N GLU A 547 -13.77 -34.98 24.81
CA GLU A 547 -14.74 -35.48 25.80
C GLU A 547 -14.63 -34.79 27.19
N PRO A 548 -15.65 -34.84 28.07
CA PRO A 548 -15.93 -33.86 29.13
C PRO A 548 -15.06 -34.01 30.39
N LEU A 549 -13.74 -33.93 30.26
CA LEU A 549 -12.79 -33.80 31.40
C LEU A 549 -12.33 -32.35 31.62
N ALA A 550 -13.01 -31.39 31.00
CA ALA A 550 -12.50 -30.04 30.79
C ALA A 550 -13.60 -28.97 30.82
N THR A 551 -14.35 -28.87 31.91
CA THR A 551 -15.24 -27.72 32.18
C THR A 551 -14.50 -26.39 32.42
N ASN A 552 -13.18 -26.30 32.17
CA ASN A 552 -12.33 -25.13 32.41
C ASN A 552 -11.15 -25.04 31.39
N ARG A 553 -11.28 -25.47 30.13
CA ARG A 553 -10.11 -25.51 29.22
C ARG A 553 -10.39 -24.90 27.85
N ASP A 554 -10.03 -23.64 27.73
CA ASP A 554 -10.08 -22.88 26.48
C ASP A 554 -8.88 -23.28 25.62
N LEU A 555 -9.10 -24.05 24.54
CA LEU A 555 -8.00 -24.29 23.60
C LEU A 555 -7.69 -22.99 22.83
N ILE A 556 -6.69 -22.27 23.31
CA ILE A 556 -6.16 -21.10 22.64
C ILE A 556 -5.27 -21.54 21.46
N LEU A 557 -5.62 -21.14 20.24
CA LEU A 557 -4.77 -21.23 19.04
C LEU A 557 -3.46 -20.44 19.27
N PRO A 558 -2.36 -20.66 18.52
CA PRO A 558 -1.15 -19.85 18.65
C PRO A 558 -1.49 -18.37 18.58
N LEU A 559 -1.44 -17.71 19.73
CA LEU A 559 -1.73 -16.29 19.89
C LEU A 559 -0.56 -15.47 19.35
N PRO A 560 -0.80 -14.22 18.90
CA PRO A 560 0.26 -13.25 18.79
C PRO A 560 0.96 -13.14 20.15
N LEU A 561 2.29 -12.97 20.16
CA LEU A 561 3.15 -12.84 21.35
C LEU A 561 2.75 -11.71 22.34
N PHE A 562 1.65 -10.99 22.09
CA PHE A 562 1.20 -9.83 22.84
C PHE A 562 -0.03 -10.08 23.73
N GLU A 563 -0.78 -11.16 23.51
CA GLU A 563 -1.83 -11.61 24.44
C GLU A 563 -1.18 -12.55 25.48
N GLY A 564 -1.15 -12.15 26.76
CA GLY A 564 -0.41 -12.85 27.83
C GLY A 564 0.83 -12.11 28.39
N HIS A 565 1.08 -10.86 27.98
CA HIS A 565 2.26 -10.09 28.41
C HIS A 565 2.29 -9.86 29.93
N ASN A 566 1.15 -9.59 30.55
CA ASN A 566 1.04 -9.34 31.99
C ASN A 566 1.32 -10.62 32.80
N GLU A 567 0.83 -11.75 32.30
CA GLU A 567 1.04 -13.09 32.84
C GLU A 567 2.53 -13.44 32.78
N TYR A 568 3.19 -13.16 31.65
CA TYR A 568 4.62 -13.38 31.48
C TYR A 568 5.47 -12.50 32.41
N LEU A 569 5.11 -11.21 32.56
CA LEU A 569 5.79 -10.30 33.50
C LEU A 569 5.70 -10.82 34.94
N ASN A 570 4.51 -11.25 35.38
CA ASN A 570 4.30 -11.83 36.70
C ASN A 570 5.13 -13.10 36.93
N ILE A 571 5.20 -13.98 35.91
CA ILE A 571 6.03 -15.19 35.96
C ILE A 571 7.51 -14.82 36.04
N ASN A 572 7.97 -13.88 35.23
CA ASN A 572 9.35 -13.44 35.19
C ASN A 572 9.78 -12.79 36.53
N GLU A 573 8.93 -11.96 37.13
CA GLU A 573 9.18 -11.39 38.46
C GLU A 573 9.25 -12.46 39.55
N THR A 574 8.36 -13.45 39.51
CA THR A 574 8.27 -14.51 40.52
C THR A 574 9.42 -15.51 40.41
N LEU A 575 9.81 -15.91 39.20
CA LEU A 575 10.87 -16.89 38.97
C LEU A 575 12.28 -16.30 39.07
N ASN A 576 12.47 -15.01 38.78
CA ASN A 576 13.75 -14.33 39.03
C ASN A 576 13.98 -14.02 40.52
N ASN A 577 12.91 -13.80 41.32
CA ASN A 577 12.98 -13.67 42.78
C ASN A 577 12.74 -15.01 43.48
N PHE A 578 13.66 -15.95 43.25
CA PHE A 578 13.54 -17.36 43.62
C PHE A 578 13.47 -17.66 45.13
N ASP A 579 13.75 -16.69 46.00
CA ASP A 579 13.78 -16.90 47.46
C ASP A 579 12.39 -17.09 48.10
N ASN A 580 11.28 -16.83 47.37
CA ASN A 580 9.92 -17.03 47.87
C ASN A 580 9.24 -18.26 47.23
N ILE A 581 9.60 -19.44 47.73
CA ILE A 581 9.09 -20.74 47.23
C ILE A 581 7.54 -20.83 47.31
N ASP A 582 6.91 -20.17 48.29
CA ASP A 582 5.45 -20.18 48.43
C ASP A 582 4.74 -19.39 47.31
N LYS A 583 5.34 -18.30 46.83
CA LYS A 583 4.86 -17.60 45.62
C LYS A 583 5.01 -18.49 44.38
N VAL A 584 6.12 -19.20 44.24
CA VAL A 584 6.34 -20.15 43.12
C VAL A 584 5.31 -21.29 43.16
N ARG A 585 5.00 -21.85 44.34
CA ARG A 585 3.94 -22.85 44.51
C ARG A 585 2.57 -22.31 44.12
N THR A 586 2.26 -21.08 44.50
CA THR A 586 0.99 -20.42 44.15
C THR A 586 0.89 -20.19 42.64
N LEU A 587 1.97 -19.76 42.00
CA LEU A 587 2.06 -19.59 40.56
C LEU A 587 1.80 -20.91 39.82
N ILE A 588 2.47 -22.01 40.21
CA ILE A 588 2.29 -23.34 39.60
C ILE A 588 0.85 -23.85 39.78
N LYS A 589 0.21 -23.58 40.92
CA LYS A 589 -1.21 -23.91 41.12
C LYS A 589 -2.11 -23.12 40.18
N ASN A 590 -1.84 -21.83 39.99
CA ASN A 590 -2.61 -20.97 39.09
C ASN A 590 -2.44 -21.37 37.61
N CYS A 591 -1.28 -21.92 37.22
CA CYS A 591 -1.07 -22.48 35.89
C CYS A 591 -2.00 -23.67 35.58
N ARG A 592 -2.63 -24.28 36.60
CA ARG A 592 -3.60 -25.35 36.38
C ARG A 592 -4.89 -24.85 35.75
N THR A 593 -5.30 -23.62 36.07
CA THR A 593 -6.59 -23.02 35.70
C THR A 593 -6.46 -21.88 34.69
N ASN A 594 -5.28 -21.25 34.57
CA ASN A 594 -5.02 -20.20 33.59
C ASN A 594 -3.99 -20.69 32.55
N GLN A 595 -4.44 -20.83 31.31
CA GLN A 595 -3.65 -21.34 30.20
C GLN A 595 -2.59 -20.36 29.69
N GLU A 596 -2.89 -19.06 29.65
CA GLU A 596 -1.92 -18.03 29.28
C GLU A 596 -0.75 -18.01 30.26
N LEU A 597 -1.05 -18.15 31.55
CA LEU A 597 -0.07 -18.31 32.60
C LEU A 597 0.74 -19.61 32.43
N ALA A 598 0.11 -20.73 32.08
CA ALA A 598 0.80 -22.00 31.83
C ALA A 598 1.74 -21.93 30.61
N TYR A 599 1.30 -21.29 29.53
CA TYR A 599 2.11 -21.07 28.32
C TYR A 599 3.28 -20.12 28.61
N GLY A 600 3.02 -18.99 29.26
CA GLY A 600 4.05 -18.06 29.72
C GLY A 600 5.07 -18.74 30.65
N PHE A 601 4.63 -19.71 31.47
CA PHE A 601 5.48 -20.43 32.39
C PHE A 601 6.49 -21.27 31.63
N TYR A 602 6.04 -22.07 30.67
CA TYR A 602 6.95 -22.83 29.81
C TYR A 602 7.85 -21.95 28.95
N LEU A 603 7.34 -20.84 28.40
CA LEU A 603 8.13 -19.89 27.62
C LEU A 603 9.30 -19.33 28.45
N TRP A 604 9.07 -19.05 29.73
CA TRP A 604 10.13 -18.61 30.62
C TRP A 604 11.22 -19.68 30.76
N PHE A 605 10.85 -20.96 30.87
CA PHE A 605 11.82 -22.06 30.88
C PHE A 605 12.56 -22.23 29.54
N ILE A 606 11.93 -21.93 28.40
CA ILE A 606 12.62 -21.87 27.10
C ILE A 606 13.62 -20.71 27.09
N GLN A 607 13.24 -19.53 27.59
CA GLN A 607 14.16 -18.39 27.70
C GLN A 607 15.34 -18.73 28.61
N TYR A 608 15.06 -19.34 29.76
CA TYR A 608 16.08 -19.81 30.70
C TYR A 608 16.98 -20.88 30.06
N TYR A 609 16.41 -21.75 29.24
CA TYR A 609 17.14 -22.79 28.50
C TYR A 609 18.19 -22.22 27.53
N CYS A 610 17.92 -21.06 26.90
CA CYS A 610 18.84 -20.40 25.97
C CYS A 610 20.21 -20.09 26.59
N ARG A 611 20.33 -20.03 27.92
CA ARG A 611 21.60 -19.83 28.62
C ARG A 611 22.65 -20.86 28.21
N TYR A 612 22.28 -22.10 27.90
CA TYR A 612 23.24 -23.15 27.53
C TYR A 612 24.01 -22.90 26.22
N LEU A 613 23.71 -21.83 25.49
CA LEU A 613 24.53 -21.32 24.39
C LEU A 613 25.80 -20.60 24.87
N THR A 614 25.87 -20.12 26.10
CA THR A 614 27.08 -19.47 26.59
C THR A 614 28.09 -20.54 27.03
N PRO A 615 29.36 -20.44 26.62
CA PRO A 615 30.38 -21.40 27.05
C PRO A 615 30.53 -21.41 28.57
N ASN A 616 30.77 -22.60 29.14
CA ASN A 616 31.04 -22.85 30.56
C ASN A 616 29.90 -22.56 31.56
N ILE A 617 28.64 -22.49 31.11
CA ILE A 617 27.51 -22.41 32.05
C ILE A 617 27.29 -23.75 32.77
N GLN A 618 27.36 -23.70 34.10
CA GLN A 618 27.03 -24.82 34.95
C GLN A 618 25.52 -24.89 35.20
N LYS A 619 25.03 -26.12 35.43
CA LYS A 619 23.64 -26.35 35.82
C LYS A 619 23.38 -25.73 37.18
N ASP A 620 22.34 -24.91 37.28
CA ASP A 620 21.92 -24.33 38.56
C ASP A 620 21.32 -25.43 39.45
N GLN A 621 22.15 -25.99 40.32
CA GLN A 621 21.79 -27.13 41.16
C GLN A 621 20.66 -26.80 42.13
N ARG A 622 20.61 -25.57 42.64
CA ARG A 622 19.55 -25.11 43.56
C ARG A 622 18.22 -25.03 42.82
N PHE A 623 18.22 -24.49 41.62
CA PHE A 623 17.03 -24.40 40.76
C PHE A 623 16.53 -25.79 40.34
N ILE A 624 17.44 -26.70 39.98
CA ILE A 624 17.12 -28.09 39.63
C ILE A 624 16.54 -28.84 40.83
N GLN A 625 17.11 -28.68 42.02
CA GLN A 625 16.65 -29.37 43.22
C GLN A 625 15.22 -28.96 43.59
N VAL A 626 14.94 -27.66 43.57
CA VAL A 626 13.59 -27.15 43.87
C VAL A 626 12.57 -27.61 42.84
N PHE A 627 12.87 -27.55 41.54
CA PHE A 627 11.90 -27.91 40.50
C PHE A 627 11.79 -29.41 40.23
N SER A 628 12.89 -30.16 40.37
CA SER A 628 12.94 -31.59 40.03
C SER A 628 12.71 -32.51 41.24
N VAL A 629 12.85 -31.98 42.46
CA VAL A 629 12.67 -32.73 43.71
C VAL A 629 11.56 -32.11 44.56
N ASP A 630 11.69 -30.84 44.97
CA ASP A 630 10.80 -30.26 45.99
C ASP A 630 9.39 -29.92 45.46
N LEU A 631 9.28 -29.51 44.19
CA LEU A 631 8.04 -29.14 43.51
C LEU A 631 7.56 -30.20 42.52
N LYS A 632 8.24 -31.36 42.47
CA LYS A 632 7.99 -32.42 41.50
C LYS A 632 6.52 -32.82 41.43
N GLN A 633 5.92 -33.14 42.57
CA GLN A 633 4.52 -33.59 42.61
C GLN A 633 3.58 -32.48 42.14
N LEU A 634 3.82 -31.24 42.57
CA LEU A 634 2.99 -30.09 42.18
C LEU A 634 3.08 -29.79 40.68
N LEU A 635 4.27 -29.92 40.09
CA LEU A 635 4.47 -29.75 38.65
C LEU A 635 3.83 -30.87 37.85
N ILE A 636 3.92 -32.12 38.31
CA ILE A 636 3.22 -33.25 37.67
C ILE A 636 1.71 -33.03 37.73
N ASP A 637 1.18 -32.57 38.86
CA ASP A 637 -0.25 -32.31 39.03
C ASP A 637 -0.75 -31.14 38.17
N SER A 638 0.08 -30.12 37.94
CA SER A 638 -0.26 -28.94 37.13
C SER A 638 0.00 -29.11 35.63
N PHE A 639 1.04 -29.84 35.24
CA PHE A 639 1.56 -29.90 33.86
C PHE A 639 1.62 -31.32 33.26
N GLU A 640 1.13 -32.34 33.99
CA GLU A 640 1.22 -33.75 33.63
C GLU A 640 2.67 -34.29 33.57
N PRO A 641 2.89 -35.61 33.59
CA PRO A 641 4.24 -36.18 33.58
C PRO A 641 5.08 -35.73 32.38
N ILE A 642 4.45 -35.56 31.22
CA ILE A 642 5.14 -35.18 29.98
C ILE A 642 5.60 -33.72 30.03
N GLY A 643 4.79 -32.83 30.62
CA GLY A 643 5.13 -31.42 30.82
C GLY A 643 6.20 -31.22 31.88
N PHE A 644 6.16 -31.98 32.97
CA PHE A 644 7.22 -32.04 33.97
C PHE A 644 8.56 -32.48 33.35
N ASN A 645 8.56 -33.55 32.55
CA ASN A 645 9.77 -34.05 31.88
C ASN A 645 10.38 -33.01 30.93
N LEU A 646 9.55 -32.23 30.24
CA LEU A 646 10.03 -31.13 29.41
C LEU A 646 10.69 -30.03 30.26
N LEU A 647 10.04 -29.56 31.33
CA LEU A 647 10.60 -28.54 32.23
C LEU A 647 11.93 -28.99 32.83
N ALA A 648 12.00 -30.24 33.30
CA ALA A 648 13.23 -30.83 33.82
C ALA A 648 14.34 -30.88 32.76
N SER A 649 14.00 -31.17 31.50
CA SER A 649 14.95 -31.18 30.38
C SER A 649 15.45 -29.78 30.03
N LEU A 650 14.57 -28.77 30.04
CA LEU A 650 14.92 -27.36 29.84
C LEU A 650 15.85 -26.85 30.96
N CYS A 651 15.66 -27.31 32.20
CA CYS A 651 16.52 -26.97 33.33
C CYS A 651 17.92 -27.58 33.27
N CYS A 652 18.09 -28.71 32.58
CA CYS A 652 19.28 -29.55 32.68
C CYS A 652 20.15 -29.57 31.43
N ASN A 653 19.73 -28.89 30.36
CA ASN A 653 20.16 -29.12 28.98
C ASN A 653 19.90 -30.58 28.57
N PHE A 654 19.05 -30.76 27.53
CA PHE A 654 18.67 -32.10 27.05
C PHE A 654 19.90 -33.02 26.87
N SER A 655 19.71 -34.33 26.92
CA SER A 655 20.82 -35.27 26.69
C SER A 655 21.53 -35.01 25.36
N ASP A 656 22.85 -35.22 25.30
CA ASP A 656 23.71 -34.93 24.13
C ASP A 656 23.22 -35.52 22.79
N GLY A 657 22.43 -36.61 22.82
CA GLY A 657 21.81 -37.22 21.63
C GLY A 657 20.44 -36.65 21.23
N SER A 658 19.89 -35.69 21.98
CA SER A 658 18.58 -35.08 21.71
C SER A 658 18.69 -34.02 20.62
N TYR A 659 17.68 -33.96 19.74
CA TYR A 659 17.53 -32.85 18.79
C TYR A 659 17.59 -31.50 19.50
N PHE A 660 17.05 -31.39 20.72
CA PHE A 660 16.97 -30.13 21.42
C PHE A 660 18.25 -29.69 22.11
N TYR A 661 19.27 -30.54 22.25
CA TYR A 661 20.52 -30.21 22.96
C TYR A 661 21.18 -28.94 22.41
N LEU A 662 21.47 -27.98 23.29
CA LEU A 662 22.14 -26.73 22.93
C LEU A 662 23.64 -26.83 23.20
N GLN A 663 24.41 -26.41 22.20
CA GLN A 663 25.87 -26.35 22.23
C GLN A 663 26.33 -24.90 22.03
N PRO A 664 27.42 -24.46 22.68
CA PRO A 664 27.87 -23.07 22.58
C PRO A 664 28.20 -22.58 21.17
N ASN A 665 28.65 -23.49 20.30
CA ASN A 665 29.05 -23.19 18.92
C ASN A 665 27.97 -23.53 17.89
N MET A 666 26.71 -23.64 18.30
CA MET A 666 25.59 -23.95 17.41
C MET A 666 25.30 -22.78 16.45
N SER A 667 25.03 -23.09 15.18
CA SER A 667 24.67 -22.06 14.20
C SER A 667 23.33 -21.40 14.54
N LYS A 668 23.20 -20.09 14.27
CA LYS A 668 21.97 -19.31 14.53
C LYS A 668 20.73 -19.98 13.93
N LYS A 669 20.83 -20.49 12.71
CA LYS A 669 19.72 -21.19 12.03
C LYS A 669 19.30 -22.46 12.77
N ALA A 670 20.28 -23.27 13.18
CA ALA A 670 20.03 -24.51 13.91
C ALA A 670 19.40 -24.25 15.30
N PHE A 671 19.78 -23.15 15.95
CA PHE A 671 19.19 -22.69 17.19
C PHE A 671 17.73 -22.23 17.02
N TYR A 672 17.45 -21.36 16.04
CA TYR A 672 16.10 -20.87 15.79
C TYR A 672 15.11 -21.98 15.45
N CYS A 673 15.50 -22.98 14.64
CA CYS A 673 14.64 -24.13 14.36
C CYS A 673 14.24 -24.91 15.62
N ARG A 674 15.18 -25.08 16.57
CA ARG A 674 14.93 -25.75 17.85
C ARG A 674 14.00 -24.93 18.74
N LEU A 675 14.18 -23.61 18.80
CA LEU A 675 13.28 -22.72 19.55
C LEU A 675 11.86 -22.75 19.00
N ILE A 676 11.69 -22.71 17.67
CA ILE A 676 10.37 -22.82 17.03
C ILE A 676 9.73 -24.16 17.38
N ALA A 677 10.49 -25.26 17.26
CA ALA A 677 10.00 -26.58 17.64
C ALA A 677 9.62 -26.67 19.14
N LEU A 678 10.42 -26.07 20.04
CA LEU A 678 10.11 -26.01 21.47
C LEU A 678 8.86 -25.17 21.76
N ASN A 679 8.69 -24.02 21.11
CA ASN A 679 7.49 -23.19 21.24
C ASN A 679 6.24 -23.94 20.79
N ILE A 680 6.32 -24.70 19.68
CA ILE A 680 5.21 -25.55 19.22
C ILE A 680 4.89 -26.63 20.26
N VAL A 681 5.91 -27.30 20.81
CA VAL A 681 5.73 -28.32 21.85
C VAL A 681 5.08 -27.71 23.09
N VAL A 682 5.60 -26.57 23.56
CA VAL A 682 5.08 -25.86 24.74
C VAL A 682 3.64 -25.39 24.54
N LEU A 683 3.30 -24.89 23.36
CA LEU A 683 1.93 -24.54 23.01
C LEU A 683 0.99 -25.76 23.07
N CYS A 684 1.45 -26.92 22.60
CA CYS A 684 0.67 -28.17 22.68
C CYS A 684 0.50 -28.66 24.12
N LEU A 685 1.49 -28.44 24.98
CA LEU A 685 1.44 -28.84 26.39
C LEU A 685 0.65 -27.86 27.26
N SER A 686 0.76 -26.56 27.02
CA SER A 686 0.00 -25.53 27.74
C SER A 686 -1.50 -25.63 27.49
N THR A 687 -1.88 -26.03 26.27
CA THR A 687 -3.26 -26.37 25.87
C THR A 687 -3.73 -27.73 26.43
N LYS A 688 -2.87 -28.48 27.15
CA LYS A 688 -3.14 -29.82 27.73
C LYS A 688 -3.81 -30.79 26.75
N THR A 689 -3.38 -30.77 25.49
CA THR A 689 -4.00 -31.55 24.40
C THR A 689 -3.69 -33.05 24.41
N CYS A 690 -2.83 -33.57 25.30
CA CYS A 690 -2.37 -34.96 25.21
C CYS A 690 -2.10 -35.64 26.57
N PRO A 691 -3.03 -36.46 27.09
CA PRO A 691 -2.67 -37.55 27.98
C PRO A 691 -2.19 -38.82 27.23
N LYS A 692 -2.40 -38.90 25.89
CA LYS A 692 -1.89 -39.97 25.00
C LYS A 692 -1.48 -39.39 23.64
N THR A 693 -0.53 -40.04 22.96
CA THR A 693 -0.07 -39.69 21.60
C THR A 693 -1.26 -39.56 20.64
N THR A 694 -1.66 -38.33 20.33
CA THR A 694 -2.71 -38.05 19.36
C THR A 694 -2.15 -38.10 17.94
N TYR A 695 -2.96 -38.48 16.95
CA TYR A 695 -2.61 -38.36 15.52
C TYR A 695 -2.20 -36.92 15.13
N PHE A 696 -2.72 -35.91 15.84
CA PHE A 696 -2.33 -34.50 15.69
C PHE A 696 -0.94 -34.23 16.28
N GLY A 697 -0.64 -34.77 17.47
CA GLY A 697 0.71 -34.80 18.03
C GLY A 697 1.68 -35.62 17.17
N THR A 698 1.21 -36.67 16.49
CA THR A 698 1.98 -37.46 15.52
C THR A 698 2.23 -36.67 14.22
N LEU A 699 1.24 -35.92 13.73
CA LEU A 699 1.38 -35.01 12.58
C LEU A 699 2.35 -33.86 12.88
N LEU A 700 2.30 -33.30 14.09
CA LEU A 700 3.25 -32.30 14.55
C LEU A 700 4.65 -32.92 14.75
N LEU A 701 4.80 -33.97 15.57
CA LEU A 701 6.11 -34.55 15.93
C LEU A 701 6.83 -35.30 14.78
N ILE A 702 6.12 -36.03 13.91
CA ILE A 702 6.77 -36.82 12.84
C ILE A 702 7.14 -35.95 11.63
N LYS A 703 6.40 -34.88 11.34
CA LYS A 703 6.65 -34.05 10.14
C LYS A 703 7.37 -32.72 10.41
N ILE A 704 7.61 -32.32 11.68
CA ILE A 704 8.42 -31.12 12.03
C ILE A 704 9.82 -31.14 11.37
N ASN A 705 10.42 -32.31 11.15
CA ASN A 705 11.75 -32.42 10.54
C ASN A 705 11.78 -32.08 9.03
N ILE A 706 10.64 -32.18 8.34
CA ILE A 706 10.55 -31.96 6.88
C ILE A 706 9.83 -30.65 6.55
N CYS A 707 9.05 -30.11 7.49
CA CYS A 707 7.97 -29.17 7.17
C CYS A 707 8.09 -27.75 7.75
N LEU A 708 9.18 -27.42 8.46
CA LEU A 708 9.39 -26.06 8.98
C LEU A 708 9.39 -25.02 7.84
N LYS A 709 9.91 -25.34 6.65
CA LYS A 709 9.85 -24.45 5.47
C LYS A 709 8.42 -24.25 4.96
N THR A 710 7.68 -25.33 4.72
CA THR A 710 6.36 -25.27 4.06
C THR A 710 5.24 -24.78 4.99
N ILE A 711 5.27 -25.12 6.29
CA ILE A 711 4.27 -24.67 7.27
C ILE A 711 4.37 -23.17 7.53
N LEU A 712 5.60 -22.62 7.56
CA LEU A 712 5.84 -21.17 7.60
C LEU A 712 5.36 -20.47 6.32
N ILE A 713 5.50 -21.13 5.16
CA ILE A 713 5.11 -20.61 3.83
C ILE A 713 3.58 -20.58 3.60
N THR A 714 2.80 -21.41 4.29
CA THR A 714 1.41 -21.64 3.85
C THR A 714 0.34 -20.91 4.68
N PHE A 715 0.50 -20.73 6.01
CA PHE A 715 -0.61 -20.24 6.84
C PHE A 715 -0.40 -19.14 7.88
N ASN A 716 0.73 -18.42 7.90
CA ASN A 716 0.96 -17.33 8.88
C ASN A 716 0.53 -17.74 10.30
N LEU A 717 1.29 -18.67 10.88
CA LEU A 717 1.14 -19.02 12.30
C LEU A 717 1.89 -18.04 13.23
N TYR A 718 2.43 -16.93 12.71
CA TYR A 718 2.85 -15.77 13.52
C TYR A 718 2.71 -14.46 12.72
N VAL A 719 2.12 -13.45 13.36
CA VAL A 719 2.47 -12.02 13.24
C VAL A 719 2.92 -11.58 14.62
#